data_AF-A0A850A8R1-F1
#
_entry.id   AF-A0A850A8R1-F1
#
_cell.length_a   1.000
_cell.length_b   1.000
_cell.length_c   1.000
_cell.angle_alpha   90.00
_cell.angle_beta   90.00
_cell.angle_gamma   90.00
#
_symmetry.space_group_name_H-M   'P 1'
#
loop_
_entity.id
_entity.type
_entity.pdbx_description
1 polymer ?
#
loop_
_entity_poly.entity_id
_entity_poly.type
_entity_poly.pdbx_seq_one_letter_code
_entity_poly.pdbx_strand_id
1 'polypeptide(L)'
;MSRLRLVLIFFLTAGVCIAAALALFTGEGVARTGAAGTVTEVLSNENLACQIMNHDPTPEQTAAGHKITQNIPLALPYSGVITEATLLMRSTNVRANTIHYISINGVTTDLYPPADGFSICKAQDPAQIKAYALPLHLIQPGPNTVTLTAAGTTDSWGVDYLAIRVRGVDLQGGSFTAFQFLGDGGIMVDAELLEPPSSEGLRPLVLLFHGWAGQPIDPFFTDYTAALVSRGWYGVSPQQRGLNLGGPPPANAALASLRAQRDAMLLIAYMKANYPIDPERIYVGGFSMGGMMAGTLAAKYPDHFAAAVTHMAIADLGDWYYEVDAYRQSRIVTETGGLPNSPALFEYRRRSPDRLAINFQNLPLAIVHGQDDAVVPPHHAQDLYDAAAAAAPQRLELVWFPGGHVPAQATAAGLGGEWAVQFMEPYTRVTNPSRLRIRTDESNSFYWLDIAKSSLNQFTEVGVDVNAARQAASILLTDTRPVDLSFDLAGMGFNPRQSYIISQTHRTQGTLPLTPLTPIDGRLNFTLSQDISHALFYPNDGNVPVQFPLRQGENGYAGVIDTYLNAWQPDANNGQLITFLLRPGDVAKGLIRFDLHNLPEQIEILSADLKLFVDGGGPTMAVNLHRMLRPWSEAATYNQPGAGAAWGAPGGQSGVDWEAQPFATLNIDAAGAVYSADIKQAVAGWYAAPASNQGLLLHVASASYSGGRTAHSSQHADISTRPLLSIIYKPIPATPTPTPSPTPTPTPTLTPTATPTPTLTPTPTPTPTPTPEVGSISGVVYEDSNGDLTHQPEVEPTLAGAVVQVWRNNTLLAQQATAAEGRFEFTGLAVGSYTLIEQAPPGYDPAQPTHRYALVITAGSALTFSFGHRPLPTPTPTPTPTTTPTPTDTPTFTPSPTGTPTPTATATTTPTPTPTPPVFPLYLPLLWQ
;
A
#
# COMPACT_ATOMS: atom_id res chain seq x y z
N MET A 1 31.06 41.85 48.78
CA MET A 1 31.04 42.89 47.72
C MET A 1 32.50 43.13 47.32
N SER A 2 32.92 43.23 46.05
CA SER A 2 32.19 43.55 44.82
C SER A 2 32.68 42.75 43.58
N ARG A 3 32.11 41.57 43.32
CA ARG A 3 32.14 40.92 41.98
C ARG A 3 30.84 41.21 41.20
N LEU A 4 30.45 42.48 41.15
CA LEU A 4 29.14 42.92 40.62
C LEU A 4 29.29 44.16 39.71
N ARG A 5 30.24 44.12 38.77
CA ARG A 5 30.44 45.20 37.76
C ARG A 5 31.10 44.79 36.44
N LEU A 6 31.30 43.49 36.17
CA LEU A 6 31.94 42.99 34.95
C LEU A 6 31.03 42.09 34.07
N VAL A 7 29.74 41.99 34.41
CA VAL A 7 28.77 41.10 33.72
C VAL A 7 27.91 41.87 32.70
N LEU A 8 27.88 43.21 32.76
CA LEU A 8 26.94 44.05 32.00
C LEU A 8 27.49 44.64 30.69
N ILE A 9 28.61 44.11 30.17
CA ILE A 9 29.24 44.58 28.91
C ILE A 9 29.30 43.46 27.85
N PHE A 10 29.24 42.18 28.23
CA PHE A 10 29.24 41.05 27.29
C PHE A 10 27.87 40.73 26.65
N PHE A 11 26.78 41.35 27.12
CA PHE A 11 25.41 41.05 26.70
C PHE A 11 24.86 41.92 25.55
N LEU A 12 25.67 42.81 24.96
CA LEU A 12 25.23 43.75 23.91
C LEU A 12 25.99 43.65 22.57
N THR A 13 26.89 42.68 22.41
CA THR A 13 27.62 42.43 21.15
C THR A 13 27.46 41.01 20.59
N ALA A 14 27.01 40.04 21.39
CA ALA A 14 26.75 38.68 20.92
C ALA A 14 25.38 38.51 20.21
N GLY A 15 24.43 39.41 20.45
CA GLY A 15 23.02 39.25 20.04
C GLY A 15 22.67 39.55 18.58
N VAL A 16 23.65 39.91 17.73
CA VAL A 16 23.39 40.38 16.34
C VAL A 16 24.07 39.51 15.27
N CYS A 17 25.07 38.67 15.63
CA CYS A 17 25.83 37.87 14.65
C CYS A 17 25.43 36.39 14.55
N ILE A 18 24.50 35.91 15.39
CA ILE A 18 24.09 34.49 15.42
C ILE A 18 22.93 34.20 14.43
N ALA A 19 22.13 35.21 14.07
CA ALA A 19 20.98 35.06 13.17
C ALA A 19 21.31 34.92 11.67
N ALA A 20 22.59 34.92 11.29
CA ALA A 20 23.05 34.92 9.89
C ALA A 20 24.02 33.78 9.52
N ALA A 21 24.35 32.90 10.46
CA ALA A 21 25.40 31.88 10.29
C ALA A 21 24.90 30.41 10.35
N LEU A 22 23.59 30.20 10.54
CA LEU A 22 23.00 28.87 10.80
C LEU A 22 22.20 28.30 9.61
N ALA A 23 22.33 28.88 8.41
CA ALA A 23 21.54 28.56 7.22
C ALA A 23 22.44 28.29 5.99
N LEU A 24 23.44 27.42 6.15
CA LEU A 24 24.49 27.17 5.13
C LEU A 24 24.78 25.69 4.84
N PHE A 25 24.11 24.73 5.49
CA PHE A 25 24.40 23.29 5.35
C PHE A 25 23.16 22.39 5.24
N THR A 26 22.21 22.77 4.37
CA THR A 26 21.13 21.92 3.83
C THR A 26 20.56 22.57 2.55
N GLY A 27 19.96 21.77 1.67
CA GLY A 27 19.25 22.23 0.46
C GLY A 27 17.83 22.76 0.74
N GLU A 28 17.67 23.59 1.79
CA GLU A 28 16.37 24.07 2.25
C GLU A 28 15.90 25.30 1.46
N GLY A 29 14.80 25.17 0.71
CA GLY A 29 14.19 26.28 -0.02
C GLY A 29 13.61 27.34 0.92
N VAL A 30 14.21 28.54 0.95
CA VAL A 30 13.87 29.57 1.95
C VAL A 30 12.77 30.51 1.45
N ALA A 31 11.55 30.35 1.99
CA ALA A 31 10.49 31.34 1.88
C ALA A 31 10.77 32.54 2.81
N ARG A 32 10.67 33.78 2.29
CA ARG A 32 10.82 35.02 3.10
C ARG A 32 9.51 35.81 3.16
N THR A 33 9.03 36.02 4.39
CA THR A 33 7.80 36.76 4.67
C THR A 33 8.03 38.27 4.67
N GLY A 34 7.14 39.00 4.00
CA GLY A 34 7.06 40.45 4.08
C GLY A 34 6.35 40.91 5.36
N ALA A 35 6.44 42.21 5.65
CA ALA A 35 5.52 42.82 6.61
C ALA A 35 4.09 42.74 6.07
N ALA A 36 3.17 42.21 6.88
CA ALA A 36 1.78 41.88 6.52
C ALA A 36 1.58 40.65 5.60
N GLY A 37 2.24 39.54 5.92
CA GLY A 37 1.67 38.18 5.73
C GLY A 37 1.77 37.56 4.35
N THR A 38 2.14 38.30 3.31
CA THR A 38 2.51 37.71 2.02
C THR A 38 3.92 37.12 2.08
N VAL A 39 4.08 35.88 1.58
CA VAL A 39 5.40 35.39 1.17
C VAL A 39 5.73 36.13 -0.12
N THR A 40 6.71 37.03 -0.08
CA THR A 40 7.07 37.85 -1.24
C THR A 40 8.15 37.21 -2.10
N GLU A 41 8.78 36.14 -1.61
CA GLU A 41 9.99 35.55 -2.18
C GLU A 41 10.08 34.05 -1.84
N VAL A 42 10.25 33.20 -2.86
CA VAL A 42 10.58 31.77 -2.75
C VAL A 42 11.91 31.52 -3.45
N LEU A 43 12.75 30.68 -2.87
CA LEU A 43 14.13 30.42 -3.28
C LEU A 43 14.37 28.91 -3.37
N SER A 44 14.90 28.41 -4.49
CA SER A 44 15.59 27.12 -4.57
C SER A 44 17.08 27.32 -4.30
N ASN A 45 17.77 26.35 -3.72
CA ASN A 45 19.19 26.45 -3.39
C ASN A 45 19.93 25.11 -3.52
N GLU A 46 20.95 25.08 -4.36
CA GLU A 46 21.98 24.04 -4.32
C GLU A 46 23.36 24.66 -3.99
N ASN A 47 23.88 24.27 -2.82
CA ASN A 47 25.29 24.44 -2.48
C ASN A 47 26.09 23.31 -3.14
N LEU A 48 26.50 23.53 -4.39
CA LEU A 48 27.32 22.57 -5.11
C LEU A 48 28.71 22.45 -4.44
N ALA A 49 29.14 21.22 -4.17
CA ALA A 49 30.56 20.96 -3.96
C ALA A 49 31.34 21.48 -5.19
N CYS A 50 32.46 22.19 -4.99
CA CYS A 50 33.18 22.91 -6.06
C CYS A 50 33.46 22.05 -7.30
N GLN A 51 32.55 22.10 -8.28
CA GLN A 51 32.60 21.31 -9.50
C GLN A 51 33.22 22.16 -10.60
N ILE A 52 34.49 21.85 -10.87
CA ILE A 52 35.22 22.36 -12.01
C ILE A 52 34.79 21.53 -13.22
N MET A 53 34.39 22.19 -14.32
CA MET A 53 34.04 21.57 -15.61
C MET A 53 35.29 21.05 -16.35
N ASN A 54 36.10 20.24 -15.66
CA ASN A 54 37.34 19.67 -16.17
C ASN A 54 37.17 18.19 -16.51
N HIS A 55 37.02 17.92 -17.79
CA HIS A 55 37.75 16.83 -18.40
C HIS A 55 38.62 17.46 -19.49
N ASP A 56 39.92 17.16 -19.54
CA ASP A 56 40.73 17.53 -20.71
C ASP A 56 40.12 16.80 -21.92
N PRO A 57 39.62 17.52 -22.94
CA PRO A 57 39.05 16.90 -24.13
C PRO A 57 40.18 16.30 -24.96
N THR A 58 39.95 15.13 -25.55
CA THR A 58 40.92 14.56 -26.49
C THR A 58 41.12 15.49 -27.69
N PRO A 59 42.26 15.39 -28.42
CA PRO A 59 42.46 16.15 -29.65
C PRO A 59 41.33 15.98 -30.67
N GLU A 60 40.68 14.81 -30.70
CA GLU A 60 39.51 14.53 -31.54
C GLU A 60 38.24 15.27 -31.06
N GLN A 61 37.95 15.27 -29.75
CA GLN A 61 36.83 16.03 -29.18
C GLN A 61 37.01 17.54 -29.42
N THR A 62 38.25 18.04 -29.32
CA THR A 62 38.59 19.44 -29.61
C THR A 62 38.39 19.76 -31.09
N ALA A 63 38.83 18.89 -32.00
CA ALA A 63 38.62 19.05 -33.45
C ALA A 63 37.14 18.98 -33.88
N ALA A 64 36.30 18.28 -33.11
CA ALA A 64 34.87 18.13 -33.37
C ALA A 64 34.01 19.29 -32.82
N GLY A 65 34.58 20.28 -32.13
CA GLY A 65 33.83 21.38 -31.52
C GLY A 65 32.93 20.95 -30.36
N HIS A 66 33.34 19.94 -29.60
CA HIS A 66 32.56 19.34 -28.53
C HIS A 66 32.22 20.35 -27.41
N LYS A 67 31.00 20.27 -26.86
CA LYS A 67 30.51 21.15 -25.79
C LYS A 67 30.37 20.37 -24.49
N ILE A 68 31.09 20.80 -23.44
CA ILE A 68 30.88 20.25 -22.09
C ILE A 68 29.59 20.86 -21.55
N THR A 69 28.67 19.99 -21.12
CA THR A 69 27.30 20.36 -20.73
C THR A 69 26.98 19.74 -19.38
N GLN A 70 26.57 20.55 -18.41
CA GLN A 70 26.13 20.11 -17.09
C GLN A 70 24.67 20.52 -16.89
N ASN A 71 23.83 19.58 -16.46
CA ASN A 71 22.44 19.84 -16.08
C ASN A 71 22.34 19.84 -14.55
N ILE A 72 21.80 20.92 -13.99
CA ILE A 72 21.62 21.11 -12.55
C ILE A 72 20.11 21.24 -12.30
N PRO A 73 19.46 20.30 -11.61
CA PRO A 73 18.06 20.44 -11.24
C PRO A 73 17.90 21.49 -10.13
N LEU A 74 16.79 22.23 -10.12
CA LEU A 74 16.44 23.14 -9.03
C LEU A 74 14.94 23.11 -8.79
N ALA A 75 14.50 22.59 -7.64
CA ALA A 75 13.09 22.53 -7.28
C ALA A 75 12.59 23.85 -6.68
N LEU A 76 11.57 24.45 -7.28
CA LEU A 76 10.84 25.63 -6.82
C LEU A 76 9.43 25.24 -6.36
N PRO A 77 9.25 24.75 -5.12
CA PRO A 77 7.94 24.41 -4.58
C PRO A 77 7.12 25.67 -4.26
N TYR A 78 6.40 26.20 -5.26
CA TYR A 78 5.49 27.34 -5.04
C TYR A 78 4.11 27.14 -5.67
N SER A 79 3.15 27.89 -5.14
CA SER A 79 1.88 28.25 -5.80
C SER A 79 1.74 29.78 -5.83
N GLY A 80 0.80 30.31 -6.62
CA GLY A 80 0.62 31.76 -6.83
C GLY A 80 1.23 32.29 -8.14
N VAL A 81 1.22 33.61 -8.33
CA VAL A 81 1.60 34.27 -9.60
C VAL A 81 2.95 34.96 -9.48
N ILE A 82 3.97 34.47 -10.18
CA ILE A 82 5.29 35.12 -10.24
C ILE A 82 5.25 36.41 -11.07
N THR A 83 5.93 37.44 -10.58
CA THR A 83 6.13 38.75 -11.24
C THR A 83 7.61 39.04 -11.48
N GLU A 84 8.53 38.43 -10.71
CA GLU A 84 9.97 38.48 -10.92
C GLU A 84 10.56 37.06 -10.83
N ALA A 85 11.55 36.76 -11.67
CA ALA A 85 12.39 35.57 -11.54
C ALA A 85 13.87 35.97 -11.68
N THR A 86 14.74 35.37 -10.86
CA THR A 86 16.18 35.66 -10.83
C THR A 86 16.98 34.36 -10.72
N LEU A 87 17.94 34.13 -11.61
CA LEU A 87 19.01 33.16 -11.37
C LEU A 87 20.05 33.80 -10.46
N LEU A 88 20.38 33.15 -9.35
CA LEU A 88 21.48 33.51 -8.47
C LEU A 88 22.60 32.48 -8.68
N MET A 89 23.80 32.93 -9.03
CA MET A 89 24.93 32.06 -9.37
C MET A 89 26.25 32.65 -8.87
N ARG A 90 27.11 31.83 -8.27
CA ARG A 90 28.52 32.15 -8.04
C ARG A 90 29.39 31.34 -9.00
N SER A 91 30.11 32.06 -9.87
CA SER A 91 30.98 31.50 -10.90
C SER A 91 32.46 31.63 -10.53
N THR A 92 33.25 30.62 -10.88
CA THR A 92 34.71 30.59 -10.64
C THR A 92 35.45 30.36 -11.95
N ASN A 93 36.59 31.04 -12.13
CA ASN A 93 37.50 30.86 -13.27
C ASN A 93 36.90 31.09 -14.68
N VAL A 94 35.89 31.96 -14.81
CA VAL A 94 35.38 32.42 -16.12
C VAL A 94 36.49 33.21 -16.82
N ARG A 95 36.91 32.77 -18.01
CA ARG A 95 37.95 33.47 -18.78
C ARG A 95 37.36 34.61 -19.62
N ALA A 96 38.22 35.56 -19.99
CA ALA A 96 37.86 36.56 -20.99
C ALA A 96 37.88 35.92 -22.39
N ASN A 97 36.86 36.26 -23.19
CA ASN A 97 36.66 35.80 -24.58
C ASN A 97 36.30 34.31 -24.77
N THR A 98 35.94 33.57 -23.71
CA THR A 98 35.28 32.26 -23.83
C THR A 98 33.76 32.44 -23.81
N ILE A 99 33.02 31.49 -24.42
CA ILE A 99 31.55 31.57 -24.52
C ILE A 99 30.93 30.43 -23.71
N HIS A 100 30.18 30.79 -22.68
CA HIS A 100 29.37 29.88 -21.88
C HIS A 100 27.90 30.23 -22.08
N TYR A 101 27.05 29.24 -22.29
CA TYR A 101 25.60 29.40 -22.42
C TYR A 101 24.90 28.88 -21.17
N ILE A 102 23.87 29.59 -20.74
CA ILE A 102 22.94 29.15 -19.70
C ILE A 102 21.58 28.90 -20.37
N SER A 103 21.06 27.68 -20.23
CA SER A 103 19.70 27.34 -20.67
C SER A 103 18.83 27.00 -19.46
N ILE A 104 17.57 27.45 -19.47
CA ILE A 104 16.58 27.15 -18.44
C ILE A 104 15.49 26.29 -19.07
N ASN A 105 15.22 25.12 -18.50
CA ASN A 105 14.24 24.16 -19.03
C ASN A 105 14.42 23.86 -20.53
N GLY A 106 15.69 23.73 -20.95
CA GLY A 106 16.08 23.48 -22.35
C GLY A 106 16.14 24.73 -23.25
N VAL A 107 15.58 25.87 -22.83
CA VAL A 107 15.62 27.13 -23.60
C VAL A 107 16.89 27.90 -23.28
N THR A 108 17.75 28.07 -24.28
CA THR A 108 18.98 28.86 -24.15
C THR A 108 18.65 30.34 -23.97
N THR A 109 19.26 30.97 -22.96
CA THR A 109 19.05 32.38 -22.63
C THR A 109 20.21 33.25 -23.16
N ASP A 110 19.97 34.56 -23.27
CA ASP A 110 21.01 35.56 -23.56
C ASP A 110 21.92 35.87 -22.36
N LEU A 111 21.96 34.99 -21.34
CA LEU A 111 22.76 35.18 -20.13
C LEU A 111 24.15 34.57 -20.28
N TYR A 112 25.16 35.43 -20.10
CA TYR A 112 26.57 35.07 -20.13
C TYR A 112 27.19 35.39 -18.76
N PRO A 113 27.93 34.45 -18.12
CA PRO A 113 28.70 34.77 -16.92
C PRO A 113 29.81 35.77 -17.27
N PRO A 114 29.98 36.89 -16.52
CA PRO A 114 31.07 37.82 -16.75
C PRO A 114 32.45 37.18 -16.50
N ALA A 115 33.46 37.62 -17.24
CA ALA A 115 34.84 37.17 -17.07
C ALA A 115 35.41 37.62 -15.70
N ASP A 116 35.62 36.65 -14.81
CA ASP A 116 36.00 36.87 -13.41
C ASP A 116 37.50 36.63 -13.12
N GLY A 117 38.22 36.08 -14.09
CA GLY A 117 39.65 35.77 -13.93
C GLY A 117 39.90 34.53 -13.07
N PHE A 118 41.17 34.26 -12.78
CA PHE A 118 41.60 32.98 -12.21
C PHE A 118 41.36 32.89 -10.69
N SER A 119 40.10 32.67 -10.30
CA SER A 119 39.71 32.34 -8.93
C SER A 119 39.55 30.83 -8.78
N ILE A 120 40.39 30.21 -7.95
CA ILE A 120 40.17 28.86 -7.42
C ILE A 120 39.23 28.94 -6.21
N CYS A 121 38.35 27.95 -6.03
CA CYS A 121 37.39 27.89 -4.92
C CYS A 121 38.05 28.15 -3.56
N LYS A 122 37.79 29.34 -3.01
CA LYS A 122 38.22 29.79 -1.67
C LYS A 122 37.03 30.40 -0.96
N ALA A 123 36.88 30.06 0.32
CA ALA A 123 35.97 30.65 1.32
C ALA A 123 34.69 31.27 0.74
N GLN A 124 33.59 30.49 0.73
CA GLN A 124 32.27 30.77 0.14
C GLN A 124 31.72 32.19 0.43
N ASP A 125 32.17 33.19 -0.33
CA ASP A 125 31.80 34.59 -0.15
C ASP A 125 30.41 34.87 -0.74
N PRO A 126 29.42 35.31 0.07
CA PRO A 126 28.11 35.69 -0.44
C PRO A 126 28.15 36.90 -1.38
N ALA A 127 29.16 37.78 -1.26
CA ALA A 127 29.28 38.98 -2.10
C ALA A 127 29.64 38.67 -3.57
N GLN A 128 30.02 37.42 -3.87
CA GLN A 128 30.34 36.95 -5.23
C GLN A 128 29.14 36.28 -5.92
N ILE A 129 27.99 36.15 -5.25
CA ILE A 129 26.75 35.65 -5.87
C ILE A 129 26.17 36.73 -6.78
N LYS A 130 26.12 36.46 -8.08
CA LYS A 130 25.56 37.35 -9.10
C LYS A 130 24.09 37.02 -9.37
N ALA A 131 23.31 38.05 -9.67
CA ALA A 131 21.89 37.96 -9.96
C ALA A 131 21.61 38.28 -11.43
N TYR A 132 20.88 37.39 -12.11
CA TYR A 132 20.50 37.52 -13.52
C TYR A 132 18.98 37.39 -13.64
N ALA A 133 18.31 38.33 -14.31
CA ALA A 133 16.87 38.27 -14.50
C ALA A 133 16.49 37.15 -15.47
N LEU A 134 15.43 36.39 -15.16
CA LEU A 134 14.91 35.32 -16.01
C LEU A 134 13.54 35.69 -16.58
N PRO A 135 13.25 35.38 -17.87
CA PRO A 135 11.91 35.48 -18.41
C PRO A 135 10.95 34.55 -17.66
N LEU A 136 9.84 35.09 -17.15
CA LEU A 136 8.91 34.35 -16.26
C LEU A 136 8.37 33.06 -16.90
N HIS A 137 8.14 33.06 -18.22
CA HIS A 137 7.62 31.90 -18.97
C HIS A 137 8.61 30.73 -19.11
N LEU A 138 9.86 30.89 -18.67
CA LEU A 138 10.83 29.79 -18.58
C LEU A 138 10.82 29.09 -17.21
N ILE A 139 10.10 29.65 -16.22
CA ILE A 139 10.01 29.12 -14.86
C ILE A 139 8.67 28.43 -14.66
N GLN A 140 8.71 27.24 -14.07
CA GLN A 140 7.54 26.47 -13.66
C GLN A 140 7.58 26.16 -12.15
N PRO A 141 6.42 25.95 -11.49
CA PRO A 141 6.37 25.29 -10.19
C PRO A 141 7.05 23.92 -10.25
N GLY A 142 7.73 23.53 -9.18
CA GLY A 142 8.51 22.30 -9.15
C GLY A 142 9.86 22.44 -9.88
N PRO A 143 10.32 21.45 -10.66
CA PRO A 143 11.69 21.30 -11.09
C PRO A 143 11.99 22.24 -12.25
N ASN A 144 13.12 22.91 -12.16
CA ASN A 144 13.65 23.74 -13.23
C ASN A 144 15.09 23.28 -13.49
N THR A 145 15.39 22.84 -14.72
CA THR A 145 16.74 22.44 -15.09
C THR A 145 17.52 23.66 -15.55
N VAL A 146 18.63 23.96 -14.88
CA VAL A 146 19.63 24.91 -15.37
C VAL A 146 20.74 24.13 -16.07
N THR A 147 20.88 24.33 -17.37
CA THR A 147 21.93 23.72 -18.18
C THR A 147 23.07 24.72 -18.39
N LEU A 148 24.25 24.39 -17.86
CA LEU A 148 25.50 25.13 -18.08
C LEU A 148 26.28 24.49 -19.22
N THR A 149 26.59 25.26 -20.26
CA THR A 149 27.27 24.75 -21.47
C THR A 149 28.53 25.56 -21.78
N ALA A 150 29.71 24.94 -21.71
CA ALA A 150 30.96 25.56 -22.17
C ALA A 150 31.21 25.24 -23.65
N ALA A 151 31.58 26.26 -24.44
CA ALA A 151 31.78 26.11 -25.88
C ALA A 151 33.22 26.42 -26.32
N GLY A 152 33.99 25.37 -26.62
CA GLY A 152 35.14 25.44 -27.52
C GLY A 152 36.52 25.69 -26.89
N THR A 153 36.68 25.66 -25.55
CA THR A 153 37.98 25.89 -24.89
C THR A 153 38.24 24.96 -23.70
N THR A 154 39.52 24.73 -23.42
CA THR A 154 40.01 24.18 -22.14
C THR A 154 40.11 25.28 -21.09
N ASP A 155 38.96 25.77 -20.62
CA ASP A 155 38.87 26.61 -19.43
C ASP A 155 38.13 25.93 -18.29
N SER A 156 38.83 25.80 -17.15
CA SER A 156 38.38 25.14 -15.93
C SER A 156 37.38 25.99 -15.14
N TRP A 157 36.33 26.46 -15.82
CA TRP A 157 35.19 27.17 -15.25
C TRP A 157 34.40 26.24 -14.32
N GLY A 158 33.76 26.80 -13.29
CA GLY A 158 32.91 26.04 -12.38
C GLY A 158 31.91 26.92 -11.63
N VAL A 159 30.88 26.30 -11.06
CA VAL A 159 29.85 26.95 -10.24
C VAL A 159 29.77 26.21 -8.90
N ASP A 160 29.80 26.97 -7.81
CA ASP A 160 29.77 26.43 -6.43
C ASP A 160 28.55 26.91 -5.61
N TYR A 161 27.68 27.71 -6.24
CA TYR A 161 26.37 28.08 -5.72
C TYR A 161 25.43 28.35 -6.88
N LEU A 162 24.27 27.69 -6.90
CA LEU A 162 23.21 27.94 -7.86
C LEU A 162 21.83 27.94 -7.18
N ALA A 163 20.99 28.89 -7.57
CA ALA A 163 19.68 29.09 -7.00
C ALA A 163 18.77 29.81 -8.00
N ILE A 164 17.47 29.52 -8.01
CA ILE A 164 16.46 30.38 -8.65
C ILE A 164 15.63 31.01 -7.54
N ARG A 165 15.37 32.30 -7.68
CA ARG A 165 14.54 33.08 -6.78
C ARG A 165 13.36 33.64 -7.55
N VAL A 166 12.14 33.36 -7.09
CA VAL A 166 10.90 33.94 -7.63
C VAL A 166 10.25 34.87 -6.62
N ARG A 167 9.57 35.89 -7.13
CA ARG A 167 8.75 36.83 -6.35
C ARG A 167 7.45 37.07 -7.09
N GLY A 168 6.39 37.43 -6.38
CA GLY A 168 5.05 37.42 -6.95
C GLY A 168 3.95 37.87 -6.01
N VAL A 169 2.71 37.67 -6.47
CA VAL A 169 1.47 37.94 -5.73
C VAL A 169 0.85 36.61 -5.31
N ASP A 170 0.35 36.57 -4.08
CA ASP A 170 -0.24 35.39 -3.43
C ASP A 170 0.65 34.14 -3.52
N LEU A 171 1.98 34.34 -3.52
CA LEU A 171 2.92 33.24 -3.45
C LEU A 171 2.78 32.50 -2.11
N GLN A 172 2.90 31.18 -2.19
CA GLN A 172 3.15 30.31 -1.06
C GLN A 172 4.34 29.42 -1.42
N GLY A 173 5.24 29.16 -0.47
CA GLY A 173 6.41 28.31 -0.67
C GLY A 173 6.35 27.08 0.24
N GLY A 174 6.48 25.89 -0.34
CA GLY A 174 6.81 24.68 0.41
C GLY A 174 8.33 24.48 0.48
N SER A 175 8.76 23.29 0.86
CA SER A 175 10.16 22.83 0.80
C SER A 175 10.22 21.39 0.32
N PHE A 176 11.14 21.09 -0.59
CA PHE A 176 11.55 19.71 -0.85
C PHE A 176 12.63 19.29 0.14
N THR A 177 12.56 18.04 0.61
CA THR A 177 13.51 17.47 1.57
C THR A 177 13.74 16.00 1.25
N ALA A 178 14.95 15.67 0.80
CA ALA A 178 15.44 14.31 0.70
C ALA A 178 15.63 13.70 2.09
N PHE A 179 15.16 12.48 2.31
CA PHE A 179 15.36 11.72 3.53
C PHE A 179 15.46 10.22 3.24
N GLN A 180 15.83 9.44 4.26
CA GLN A 180 15.82 7.98 4.19
C GLN A 180 14.94 7.39 5.29
N PHE A 181 14.27 6.28 4.97
CA PHE A 181 13.51 5.47 5.93
C PHE A 181 13.89 3.99 5.82
N LEU A 182 13.56 3.20 6.84
CA LEU A 182 13.83 1.77 6.85
C LEU A 182 12.71 0.99 6.11
N GLY A 183 13.08 0.28 5.05
CA GLY A 183 12.20 -0.58 4.26
C GLY A 183 12.16 -2.04 4.72
N ASP A 184 11.32 -2.84 4.05
CA ASP A 184 11.14 -4.27 4.32
C ASP A 184 12.45 -5.05 4.11
N GLY A 185 12.82 -5.86 5.09
CA GLY A 185 14.10 -6.57 5.12
C GLY A 185 15.29 -5.72 5.58
N GLY A 186 15.08 -4.50 6.08
CA GLY A 186 16.13 -3.69 6.73
C GLY A 186 17.00 -2.87 5.77
N ILE A 187 16.59 -2.70 4.51
CA ILE A 187 17.26 -1.77 3.61
C ILE A 187 16.91 -0.32 3.97
N MET A 188 17.82 0.63 3.73
CA MET A 188 17.44 2.04 3.66
C MET A 188 16.82 2.33 2.30
N VAL A 189 15.77 3.14 2.28
CA VAL A 189 15.07 3.58 1.08
C VAL A 189 15.04 5.11 1.07
N ASP A 190 15.58 5.70 0.01
CA ASP A 190 15.52 7.14 -0.22
C ASP A 190 14.09 7.59 -0.52
N ALA A 191 13.73 8.79 -0.08
CA ALA A 191 12.45 9.41 -0.39
C ALA A 191 12.58 10.94 -0.45
N GLU A 192 11.73 11.55 -1.27
CA GLU A 192 11.59 13.00 -1.38
C GLU A 192 10.25 13.43 -0.77
N LEU A 193 10.32 14.34 0.20
CA LEU A 193 9.17 14.97 0.83
C LEU A 193 8.95 16.37 0.24
N LEU A 194 7.73 16.66 -0.17
CA LEU A 194 7.22 18.03 -0.31
C LEU A 194 6.47 18.39 0.98
N GLU A 195 7.10 19.21 1.82
CA GLU A 195 6.46 19.82 2.99
C GLU A 195 5.75 21.13 2.59
N PRO A 196 4.48 21.33 2.97
CA PRO A 196 3.76 22.58 2.75
C PRO A 196 4.26 23.70 3.68
N PRO A 197 3.96 24.98 3.35
CA PRO A 197 4.26 26.11 4.22
C PRO A 197 3.76 25.92 5.66
N SER A 198 4.58 26.37 6.62
CA SER A 198 4.45 26.11 8.06
C SER A 198 3.05 26.35 8.60
N SER A 199 2.42 25.30 9.14
CA SER A 199 1.07 25.42 9.72
C SER A 199 0.75 24.37 10.78
N GLU A 200 -0.09 24.75 11.76
CA GLU A 200 -0.52 23.87 12.85
C GLU A 200 -1.69 22.95 12.44
N GLY A 201 -1.77 21.77 13.06
CA GLY A 201 -2.88 20.82 12.92
C GLY A 201 -2.72 19.81 11.77
N LEU A 202 -3.52 18.73 11.81
CA LEU A 202 -3.37 17.59 10.91
C LEU A 202 -3.61 17.95 9.42
N ARG A 203 -2.77 17.43 8.54
CA ARG A 203 -2.75 17.69 7.09
C ARG A 203 -2.84 16.42 6.25
N PRO A 204 -3.50 16.45 5.09
CA PRO A 204 -3.47 15.34 4.15
C PRO A 204 -2.07 15.00 3.65
N LEU A 205 -1.94 13.77 3.16
CA LEU A 205 -0.73 13.23 2.54
C LEU A 205 -1.09 12.58 1.20
N VAL A 206 -0.32 12.86 0.15
CA VAL A 206 -0.39 12.11 -1.12
C VAL A 206 0.92 11.33 -1.31
N LEU A 207 0.84 10.00 -1.33
CA LEU A 207 1.93 9.16 -1.81
C LEU A 207 1.94 9.18 -3.34
N LEU A 208 3.09 9.44 -3.95
CA LEU A 208 3.24 9.54 -5.39
C LEU A 208 4.36 8.61 -5.87
N PHE A 209 4.06 7.76 -6.86
CA PHE A 209 5.01 6.78 -7.39
C PHE A 209 5.46 7.11 -8.81
N HIS A 210 6.78 7.24 -8.96
CA HIS A 210 7.46 7.52 -10.24
C HIS A 210 7.37 6.34 -11.24
N GLY A 211 7.65 6.63 -12.52
CA GLY A 211 7.67 5.63 -13.59
C GLY A 211 8.85 4.64 -13.53
N TRP A 212 8.91 3.68 -14.45
CA TRP A 212 10.04 2.73 -14.55
C TRP A 212 11.37 3.49 -14.75
N ALA A 213 12.37 3.19 -13.91
CA ALA A 213 13.67 3.89 -13.83
C ALA A 213 13.59 5.40 -13.50
N GLY A 214 12.42 5.91 -13.12
CA GLY A 214 12.26 7.24 -12.53
C GLY A 214 12.99 7.40 -11.19
N GLN A 215 13.07 8.65 -10.75
CA GLN A 215 13.64 9.08 -9.48
C GLN A 215 12.50 9.53 -8.55
N PRO A 216 12.74 9.75 -7.24
CA PRO A 216 11.67 10.15 -6.33
C PRO A 216 11.07 11.50 -6.74
N ILE A 217 11.93 12.49 -7.02
CA ILE A 217 11.56 13.73 -7.70
C ILE A 217 11.64 13.53 -9.21
N ASP A 218 10.48 13.46 -9.86
CA ASP A 218 10.32 13.34 -11.30
C ASP A 218 9.19 14.27 -11.82
N PRO A 219 9.02 14.42 -13.15
CA PRO A 219 7.98 15.28 -13.71
C PRO A 219 6.55 14.93 -13.28
N PHE A 220 6.28 13.70 -12.81
CA PHE A 220 4.96 13.29 -12.34
C PHE A 220 4.72 13.72 -10.89
N PHE A 221 5.64 13.48 -9.96
CA PHE A 221 5.50 14.00 -8.57
C PHE A 221 5.33 15.53 -8.62
N THR A 222 6.14 16.20 -9.44
CA THR A 222 6.21 17.67 -9.38
C THR A 222 5.04 18.40 -10.03
N ASP A 223 4.28 17.71 -10.88
CA ASP A 223 3.01 18.20 -11.43
C ASP A 223 1.94 18.43 -10.33
N TYR A 224 2.09 17.76 -9.18
CA TYR A 224 1.25 17.97 -7.99
C TYR A 224 1.72 19.15 -7.12
N THR A 225 2.92 19.69 -7.33
CA THR A 225 3.55 20.62 -6.37
C THR A 225 2.73 21.88 -6.10
N ALA A 226 2.21 22.54 -7.14
CA ALA A 226 1.38 23.74 -6.96
C ALA A 226 0.03 23.41 -6.27
N ALA A 227 -0.53 22.23 -6.54
CA ALA A 227 -1.81 21.76 -5.99
C ALA A 227 -1.73 21.42 -4.50
N LEU A 228 -0.60 20.83 -4.08
CA LEU A 228 -0.34 20.46 -2.69
C LEU A 228 0.09 21.68 -1.85
N VAL A 229 0.99 22.52 -2.37
CA VAL A 229 1.43 23.74 -1.66
C VAL A 229 0.26 24.68 -1.41
N SER A 230 -0.58 24.97 -2.41
CA SER A 230 -1.73 25.88 -2.27
C SER A 230 -2.80 25.43 -1.28
N ARG A 231 -2.93 24.11 -1.04
CA ARG A 231 -3.85 23.53 -0.05
C ARG A 231 -3.21 23.24 1.31
N GLY A 232 -1.88 23.40 1.42
CA GLY A 232 -1.12 23.06 2.60
C GLY A 232 -1.08 21.55 2.89
N TRP A 233 -0.95 20.71 1.85
CA TRP A 233 -0.88 19.25 1.95
C TRP A 233 0.57 18.75 1.81
N TYR A 234 0.87 17.59 2.41
CA TYR A 234 2.12 16.87 2.19
C TYR A 234 2.05 16.03 0.90
N GLY A 235 3.14 15.99 0.15
CA GLY A 235 3.37 15.01 -0.92
C GLY A 235 4.65 14.23 -0.65
N VAL A 236 4.69 12.92 -0.89
CA VAL A 236 5.89 12.11 -0.67
C VAL A 236 6.07 11.05 -1.75
N SER A 237 7.31 10.86 -2.19
CA SER A 237 7.68 9.90 -3.23
C SER A 237 8.90 9.09 -2.77
N PRO A 238 8.84 7.74 -2.70
CA PRO A 238 10.01 6.91 -2.43
C PRO A 238 10.77 6.56 -3.71
N GLN A 239 12.08 6.32 -3.59
CA GLN A 239 12.82 5.56 -4.59
C GLN A 239 12.35 4.12 -4.53
N GLN A 240 11.48 3.74 -5.47
CA GLN A 240 11.03 2.36 -5.59
C GLN A 240 12.24 1.46 -5.87
N ARG A 241 12.25 0.25 -5.27
CA ARG A 241 13.23 -0.80 -5.56
C ARG A 241 13.38 -1.01 -7.06
N GLY A 242 14.56 -1.38 -7.56
CA GLY A 242 14.76 -1.55 -9.00
C GLY A 242 16.16 -1.24 -9.51
N LEU A 243 16.22 -0.82 -10.77
CA LEU A 243 17.46 -0.49 -11.49
C LEU A 243 18.35 0.52 -10.76
N ASN A 244 17.75 1.50 -10.07
CA ASN A 244 18.45 2.67 -9.57
C ASN A 244 19.15 2.44 -8.20
N LEU A 245 18.74 1.41 -7.44
CA LEU A 245 19.40 1.03 -6.17
C LEU A 245 20.66 0.19 -6.37
N GLY A 246 20.85 -0.40 -7.56
CA GLY A 246 21.91 -1.37 -7.82
C GLY A 246 21.74 -2.70 -7.06
N GLY A 247 22.79 -3.51 -7.05
CA GLY A 247 22.85 -4.77 -6.31
C GLY A 247 22.00 -5.94 -6.85
N PRO A 248 22.15 -7.14 -6.24
CA PRO A 248 21.32 -8.30 -6.53
C PRO A 248 19.90 -8.17 -5.93
N PRO A 249 18.95 -9.06 -6.27
CA PRO A 249 17.69 -9.19 -5.55
C PRO A 249 17.95 -9.40 -4.04
N PRO A 250 17.23 -8.71 -3.13
CA PRO A 250 15.93 -8.07 -3.36
C PRO A 250 15.96 -6.55 -3.65
N ALA A 251 17.13 -5.91 -3.86
CA ALA A 251 17.20 -4.47 -4.11
C ALA A 251 16.58 -4.07 -5.47
N ASN A 252 16.70 -4.95 -6.45
CA ASN A 252 16.27 -4.77 -7.83
C ASN A 252 14.89 -5.43 -8.10
N ALA A 253 13.81 -4.85 -7.55
CA ALA A 253 12.45 -5.41 -7.67
C ALA A 253 11.34 -4.33 -7.76
N ALA A 254 11.15 -3.78 -8.96
CA ALA A 254 10.40 -2.55 -9.23
C ALA A 254 8.91 -2.73 -9.56
N LEU A 255 8.51 -3.92 -10.00
CA LEU A 255 7.18 -4.17 -10.57
C LEU A 255 6.18 -4.50 -9.46
N ALA A 256 5.85 -3.47 -8.68
CA ALA A 256 4.99 -3.53 -7.50
C ALA A 256 5.30 -4.74 -6.61
N SER A 257 6.58 -5.09 -6.44
CA SER A 257 6.99 -6.28 -5.70
C SER A 257 6.50 -6.23 -4.25
N LEU A 258 6.22 -7.38 -3.63
CA LEU A 258 5.68 -7.40 -2.26
C LEU A 258 6.54 -6.61 -1.26
N ARG A 259 7.87 -6.60 -1.43
CA ARG A 259 8.73 -5.79 -0.57
C ARG A 259 8.57 -4.28 -0.81
N ALA A 260 8.46 -3.86 -2.08
CA ALA A 260 8.20 -2.46 -2.44
C ALA A 260 6.78 -1.99 -2.01
N GLN A 261 5.78 -2.88 -2.01
CA GLN A 261 4.46 -2.62 -1.43
C GLN A 261 4.58 -2.33 0.09
N ARG A 262 5.39 -3.13 0.81
CA ARG A 262 5.63 -2.95 2.25
C ARG A 262 6.46 -1.71 2.56
N ASP A 263 7.42 -1.34 1.71
CA ASP A 263 8.15 -0.07 1.84
C ASP A 263 7.20 1.12 1.81
N ALA A 264 6.19 1.12 0.93
CA ALA A 264 5.18 2.16 0.90
C ALA A 264 4.34 2.24 2.20
N MET A 265 4.03 1.09 2.81
CA MET A 265 3.31 1.07 4.10
C MET A 265 4.21 1.54 5.26
N LEU A 266 5.50 1.20 5.22
CA LEU A 266 6.51 1.71 6.16
C LEU A 266 6.75 3.22 5.99
N LEU A 267 6.68 3.74 4.76
CA LEU A 267 6.70 5.17 4.47
C LEU A 267 5.48 5.89 5.05
N ILE A 268 4.27 5.34 4.89
CA ILE A 268 3.06 5.91 5.54
C ILE A 268 3.23 5.93 7.07
N ALA A 269 3.78 4.87 7.65
CA ALA A 269 4.04 4.80 9.09
C ALA A 269 5.11 5.83 9.55
N TYR A 270 6.19 6.01 8.78
CA TYR A 270 7.19 7.04 8.98
C TYR A 270 6.57 8.44 8.93
N MET A 271 5.76 8.72 7.90
CA MET A 271 5.12 10.03 7.74
C MET A 271 4.18 10.34 8.90
N LYS A 272 3.31 9.39 9.30
CA LYS A 272 2.44 9.52 10.48
C LYS A 272 3.19 9.68 11.81
N ALA A 273 4.44 9.21 11.90
CA ALA A 273 5.25 9.27 13.13
C ALA A 273 6.06 10.57 13.28
N ASN A 274 6.41 11.23 12.17
CA ASN A 274 7.30 12.40 12.16
C ASN A 274 6.59 13.72 11.80
N TYR A 275 5.47 13.66 11.07
CA TYR A 275 4.73 14.83 10.56
C TYR A 275 3.27 14.80 11.04
N PRO A 276 2.56 15.95 11.10
CA PRO A 276 1.16 16.02 11.51
C PRO A 276 0.23 15.52 10.40
N ILE A 277 0.30 14.23 10.07
CA ILE A 277 -0.51 13.62 9.00
C ILE A 277 -1.91 13.29 9.50
N ASP A 278 -2.93 13.70 8.76
CA ASP A 278 -4.31 13.31 8.94
C ASP A 278 -4.51 11.84 8.49
N PRO A 279 -4.78 10.90 9.42
CA PRO A 279 -4.90 9.48 9.07
C PRO A 279 -6.14 9.17 8.22
N GLU A 280 -7.12 10.08 8.14
CA GLU A 280 -8.36 9.93 7.38
C GLU A 280 -8.30 10.60 6.00
N ARG A 281 -7.20 11.30 5.67
CA ARG A 281 -6.95 11.95 4.36
C ARG A 281 -5.57 11.62 3.82
N ILE A 282 -5.33 10.32 3.63
CA ILE A 282 -4.16 9.82 2.90
C ILE A 282 -4.62 9.34 1.54
N TYR A 283 -3.95 9.81 0.49
CA TYR A 283 -4.25 9.50 -0.89
C TYR A 283 -3.03 8.86 -1.55
N VAL A 284 -3.25 8.19 -2.68
CA VAL A 284 -2.18 7.56 -3.46
C VAL A 284 -2.34 7.83 -4.95
N GLY A 285 -1.23 8.16 -5.60
CA GLY A 285 -1.15 8.37 -7.05
C GLY A 285 0.11 7.79 -7.65
N GLY A 286 0.13 7.58 -8.96
CA GLY A 286 1.31 7.06 -9.64
C GLY A 286 1.19 7.02 -11.16
N PHE A 287 2.33 7.13 -11.83
CA PHE A 287 2.43 7.05 -13.30
C PHE A 287 3.11 5.75 -13.75
N SER A 288 2.60 5.13 -14.82
CA SER A 288 3.24 3.96 -15.46
C SER A 288 3.36 2.77 -14.49
N MET A 289 4.57 2.23 -14.31
CA MET A 289 4.94 1.29 -13.24
C MET A 289 4.52 1.78 -11.84
N GLY A 290 4.66 3.08 -11.55
CA GLY A 290 4.18 3.68 -10.31
C GLY A 290 2.65 3.75 -10.24
N GLY A 291 1.96 3.84 -11.37
CA GLY A 291 0.49 3.73 -11.45
C GLY A 291 0.00 2.33 -11.11
N MET A 292 0.74 1.30 -11.53
CA MET A 292 0.52 -0.09 -11.10
C MET A 292 0.77 -0.25 -9.59
N MET A 293 1.85 0.34 -9.06
CA MET A 293 2.09 0.37 -7.61
C MET A 293 0.96 1.06 -6.86
N ALA A 294 0.53 2.25 -7.29
CA ALA A 294 -0.56 3.01 -6.68
C ALA A 294 -1.87 2.21 -6.67
N GLY A 295 -2.26 1.61 -7.81
CA GLY A 295 -3.45 0.77 -7.92
C GLY A 295 -3.38 -0.47 -7.04
N THR A 296 -2.25 -1.18 -7.04
CA THR A 296 -2.08 -2.42 -6.25
C THR A 296 -2.00 -2.14 -4.75
N LEU A 297 -1.36 -1.03 -4.33
CA LEU A 297 -1.33 -0.59 -2.94
C LEU A 297 -2.72 -0.17 -2.45
N ALA A 298 -3.44 0.60 -3.27
CA ALA A 298 -4.83 1.00 -3.02
C ALA A 298 -5.77 -0.22 -2.91
N ALA A 299 -5.60 -1.22 -3.77
CA ALA A 299 -6.39 -2.45 -3.70
C ALA A 299 -5.99 -3.35 -2.52
N LYS A 300 -4.70 -3.43 -2.13
CA LYS A 300 -4.24 -4.24 -1.00
C LYS A 300 -4.57 -3.66 0.37
N TYR A 301 -4.56 -2.34 0.50
CA TYR A 301 -4.76 -1.64 1.77
C TYR A 301 -5.89 -0.60 1.63
N PRO A 302 -7.10 -1.00 1.21
CA PRO A 302 -8.16 -0.07 0.82
C PRO A 302 -8.68 0.77 2.00
N ASP A 303 -8.48 0.27 3.22
CA ASP A 303 -8.79 0.91 4.49
C ASP A 303 -7.67 1.83 5.01
N HIS A 304 -6.56 2.00 4.26
CA HIS A 304 -5.51 2.98 4.55
C HIS A 304 -5.63 4.29 3.74
N PHE A 305 -6.47 4.32 2.69
CA PHE A 305 -6.57 5.43 1.76
C PHE A 305 -7.98 6.04 1.71
N ALA A 306 -8.06 7.32 1.34
CA ALA A 306 -9.28 8.07 1.14
C ALA A 306 -9.71 8.12 -0.36
N ALA A 307 -8.74 8.12 -1.28
CA ALA A 307 -8.94 7.97 -2.71
C ALA A 307 -7.61 7.58 -3.40
N ALA A 308 -7.70 7.02 -4.61
CA ALA A 308 -6.56 6.66 -5.45
C ALA A 308 -6.72 7.21 -6.89
N VAL A 309 -5.60 7.58 -7.53
CA VAL A 309 -5.57 8.03 -8.93
C VAL A 309 -4.43 7.33 -9.68
N THR A 310 -4.71 6.70 -10.82
CA THR A 310 -3.71 5.98 -11.61
C THR A 310 -3.52 6.62 -12.99
N HIS A 311 -2.28 6.97 -13.35
CA HIS A 311 -1.94 7.58 -14.65
C HIS A 311 -1.17 6.59 -15.53
N MET A 312 -1.69 6.29 -16.71
CA MET A 312 -1.07 5.41 -17.72
C MET A 312 -0.60 4.06 -17.13
N ALA A 313 -1.43 3.47 -16.27
CA ALA A 313 -1.02 2.39 -15.36
C ALA A 313 -1.12 0.99 -15.99
N ILE A 314 -0.15 0.13 -15.65
CA ILE A 314 -0.20 -1.30 -16.02
C ILE A 314 -1.26 -1.98 -15.15
N ALA A 315 -2.25 -2.61 -15.78
CA ALA A 315 -3.37 -3.25 -15.07
C ALA A 315 -3.15 -4.75 -14.80
N ASP A 316 -2.59 -5.49 -15.77
CA ASP A 316 -2.01 -6.81 -15.52
C ASP A 316 -0.57 -6.91 -16.06
N LEU A 317 0.38 -7.14 -15.16
CA LEU A 317 1.78 -7.43 -15.44
C LEU A 317 1.98 -8.69 -16.30
N GLY A 318 1.04 -9.65 -16.23
CA GLY A 318 1.06 -10.90 -16.99
C GLY A 318 0.74 -10.73 -18.47
N ASP A 319 -0.15 -9.79 -18.79
CA ASP A 319 -0.50 -9.44 -20.18
C ASP A 319 0.54 -8.46 -20.74
N TRP A 320 0.90 -7.42 -19.97
CA TRP A 320 1.95 -6.43 -20.32
C TRP A 320 3.30 -7.08 -20.69
N TYR A 321 3.64 -8.21 -20.06
CA TYR A 321 4.81 -9.01 -20.45
C TYR A 321 4.85 -9.36 -21.94
N TYR A 322 3.71 -9.67 -22.57
CA TYR A 322 3.63 -10.02 -23.99
C TYR A 322 3.59 -8.79 -24.93
N GLU A 323 3.35 -7.60 -24.37
CA GLU A 323 3.22 -6.33 -25.11
C GLU A 323 4.54 -5.54 -25.17
N VAL A 324 5.48 -5.82 -24.26
CA VAL A 324 6.77 -5.11 -24.15
C VAL A 324 7.95 -5.81 -24.85
N ASP A 325 9.03 -5.05 -25.03
CA ASP A 325 10.28 -5.51 -25.62
C ASP A 325 11.01 -6.60 -24.78
N ALA A 326 11.94 -7.31 -25.45
CA ALA A 326 12.70 -8.40 -24.87
C ALA A 326 13.58 -8.01 -23.65
N TYR A 327 14.00 -6.74 -23.54
CA TYR A 327 14.72 -6.27 -22.35
C TYR A 327 13.76 -6.17 -21.17
N ARG A 328 12.62 -5.50 -21.31
CA ARG A 328 11.56 -5.45 -20.28
C ARG A 328 11.10 -6.85 -19.88
N GLN A 329 10.83 -7.74 -20.85
CA GLN A 329 10.50 -9.15 -20.61
C GLN A 329 11.54 -9.86 -19.71
N SER A 330 12.84 -9.70 -20.00
CA SER A 330 13.92 -10.30 -19.21
C SER A 330 13.96 -9.82 -17.75
N ARG A 331 13.63 -8.55 -17.52
CA ARG A 331 13.55 -7.95 -16.18
C ARG A 331 12.33 -8.45 -15.43
N ILE A 332 11.15 -8.47 -16.07
CA ILE A 332 9.91 -8.99 -15.49
C ILE A 332 10.08 -10.45 -15.05
N VAL A 333 10.66 -11.31 -15.90
CA VAL A 333 10.90 -12.74 -15.61
C VAL A 333 11.92 -12.93 -14.48
N THR A 334 12.95 -12.08 -14.42
CA THR A 334 13.94 -12.09 -13.32
C THR A 334 13.29 -11.73 -11.97
N GLU A 335 12.32 -10.81 -11.97
CA GLU A 335 11.68 -10.31 -10.76
C GLU A 335 10.49 -11.16 -10.27
N THR A 336 9.82 -11.85 -11.18
CA THR A 336 8.71 -12.79 -10.90
C THR A 336 9.18 -14.24 -10.74
N GLY A 337 10.43 -14.55 -11.11
CA GLY A 337 11.01 -15.89 -11.01
C GLY A 337 10.55 -16.88 -12.10
N GLY A 338 9.88 -16.42 -13.15
CA GLY A 338 9.43 -17.26 -14.25
C GLY A 338 8.54 -16.54 -15.28
N LEU A 339 8.03 -17.27 -16.26
CA LEU A 339 7.10 -16.76 -17.28
C LEU A 339 5.67 -16.66 -16.73
N PRO A 340 4.78 -15.83 -17.33
CA PRO A 340 3.37 -15.76 -16.93
C PRO A 340 2.64 -17.11 -17.00
N ASN A 341 3.01 -17.98 -17.95
CA ASN A 341 2.44 -19.31 -18.15
C ASN A 341 3.14 -20.44 -17.35
N SER A 342 3.87 -20.08 -16.29
CA SER A 342 4.63 -21.00 -15.42
C SER A 342 4.11 -20.97 -13.97
N PRO A 343 4.68 -21.73 -13.02
CA PRO A 343 4.33 -21.61 -11.60
C PRO A 343 4.49 -20.19 -11.01
N ALA A 344 5.25 -19.32 -11.67
CA ALA A 344 5.37 -17.90 -11.33
C ALA A 344 4.08 -17.08 -11.57
N LEU A 345 3.03 -17.62 -12.22
CA LEU A 345 1.77 -16.92 -12.51
C LEU A 345 1.16 -16.18 -11.30
N PHE A 346 1.35 -16.69 -10.07
CA PHE A 346 0.87 -16.01 -8.87
C PHE A 346 1.65 -14.71 -8.55
N GLU A 347 2.95 -14.65 -8.84
CA GLU A 347 3.75 -13.42 -8.71
C GLU A 347 3.21 -12.31 -9.60
N TYR A 348 2.90 -12.60 -10.86
CA TYR A 348 2.27 -11.65 -11.77
C TYR A 348 0.94 -11.15 -11.17
N ARG A 349 0.03 -12.08 -10.88
CA ARG A 349 -1.33 -11.75 -10.43
C ARG A 349 -1.40 -10.93 -9.13
N ARG A 350 -0.44 -11.06 -8.20
CA ARG A 350 -0.43 -10.30 -6.93
C ARG A 350 0.20 -8.90 -7.03
N ARG A 351 0.68 -8.53 -8.22
CA ARG A 351 1.25 -7.22 -8.56
C ARG A 351 0.30 -6.40 -9.46
N SER A 352 -0.61 -7.09 -10.13
CA SER A 352 -1.63 -6.59 -11.05
C SER A 352 -2.88 -6.08 -10.30
N PRO A 353 -3.24 -4.78 -10.39
CA PRO A 353 -4.38 -4.24 -9.66
C PRO A 353 -5.74 -4.78 -10.15
N ASP A 354 -5.87 -5.19 -11.41
CA ASP A 354 -7.13 -5.76 -11.93
C ASP A 354 -7.51 -7.05 -11.16
N ARG A 355 -6.51 -7.89 -10.85
CA ARG A 355 -6.66 -9.15 -10.10
C ARG A 355 -7.00 -8.94 -8.62
N LEU A 356 -7.08 -7.69 -8.14
CA LEU A 356 -7.50 -7.29 -6.80
C LEU A 356 -8.70 -6.32 -6.81
N ALA A 357 -9.24 -5.97 -7.98
CA ALA A 357 -10.12 -4.80 -8.14
C ALA A 357 -11.46 -4.87 -7.39
N ILE A 358 -11.88 -6.05 -6.91
CA ILE A 358 -13.04 -6.22 -6.02
C ILE A 358 -12.91 -5.38 -4.71
N ASN A 359 -11.68 -5.08 -4.30
CA ASN A 359 -11.37 -4.34 -3.07
C ASN A 359 -11.68 -2.83 -3.18
N PHE A 360 -11.80 -2.28 -4.41
CA PHE A 360 -12.16 -0.87 -4.63
C PHE A 360 -13.61 -0.52 -4.25
N GLN A 361 -14.43 -1.49 -3.81
CA GLN A 361 -15.83 -1.28 -3.44
C GLN A 361 -16.06 -0.07 -2.51
N ASN A 362 -15.15 0.19 -1.58
CA ASN A 362 -15.24 1.30 -0.61
C ASN A 362 -14.14 2.37 -0.78
N LEU A 363 -13.35 2.32 -1.87
CA LEU A 363 -12.26 3.27 -2.13
C LEU A 363 -12.46 3.96 -3.49
N PRO A 364 -12.71 5.29 -3.51
CA PRO A 364 -12.75 6.08 -4.74
C PRO A 364 -11.50 5.91 -5.61
N LEU A 365 -11.70 5.53 -6.87
CA LEU A 365 -10.63 5.35 -7.86
C LEU A 365 -10.89 6.21 -9.11
N ALA A 366 -9.86 6.89 -9.60
CA ALA A 366 -9.84 7.47 -10.94
C ALA A 366 -8.67 6.91 -11.77
N ILE A 367 -8.93 6.65 -13.05
CA ILE A 367 -7.98 6.08 -14.01
C ILE A 367 -7.83 7.08 -15.15
N VAL A 368 -6.60 7.54 -15.42
CA VAL A 368 -6.27 8.52 -16.46
C VAL A 368 -5.32 7.88 -17.48
N HIS A 369 -5.68 7.87 -18.76
CA HIS A 369 -4.88 7.18 -19.78
C HIS A 369 -4.84 7.91 -21.13
N GLY A 370 -3.70 7.81 -21.82
CA GLY A 370 -3.51 8.37 -23.15
C GLY A 370 -4.11 7.48 -24.23
N GLN A 371 -4.82 8.06 -25.18
CA GLN A 371 -5.47 7.31 -26.28
C GLN A 371 -4.47 6.65 -27.24
N ASP A 372 -3.25 7.18 -27.34
CA ASP A 372 -2.17 6.76 -28.22
C ASP A 372 -0.99 6.13 -27.44
N ASP A 373 -1.24 5.56 -26.26
CA ASP A 373 -0.19 4.99 -25.40
C ASP A 373 0.41 3.70 -25.98
N ALA A 374 1.67 3.79 -26.44
CA ALA A 374 2.43 2.69 -27.02
C ALA A 374 3.43 2.03 -26.05
N VAL A 375 3.36 2.32 -24.75
CA VAL A 375 4.23 1.73 -23.71
C VAL A 375 3.42 0.93 -22.69
N VAL A 376 2.21 1.41 -22.37
CA VAL A 376 1.21 0.73 -21.56
C VAL A 376 -0.11 0.82 -22.34
N PRO A 377 -0.47 -0.19 -23.15
CA PRO A 377 -1.58 -0.09 -24.09
C PRO A 377 -2.91 0.34 -23.44
N PRO A 378 -3.76 1.10 -24.16
CA PRO A 378 -5.01 1.63 -23.62
C PRO A 378 -5.95 0.61 -22.96
N HIS A 379 -5.94 -0.65 -23.40
CA HIS A 379 -6.85 -1.66 -22.82
C HIS A 379 -6.60 -1.85 -21.32
N HIS A 380 -5.39 -1.70 -20.80
CA HIS A 380 -5.14 -1.80 -19.35
C HIS A 380 -6.06 -0.86 -18.52
N ALA A 381 -6.30 0.37 -18.97
CA ALA A 381 -7.21 1.28 -18.26
C ALA A 381 -8.67 0.80 -18.32
N GLN A 382 -9.08 0.21 -19.44
CA GLN A 382 -10.40 -0.38 -19.62
C GLN A 382 -10.56 -1.66 -18.81
N ASP A 383 -9.56 -2.55 -18.81
CA ASP A 383 -9.51 -3.81 -18.06
C ASP A 383 -9.61 -3.55 -16.55
N LEU A 384 -8.85 -2.58 -16.03
CA LEU A 384 -8.92 -2.15 -14.63
C LEU A 384 -10.28 -1.50 -14.30
N TYR A 385 -10.81 -0.66 -15.19
CA TYR A 385 -12.12 -0.04 -15.01
C TYR A 385 -13.23 -1.09 -14.96
N ASP A 386 -13.27 -2.04 -15.91
CA ASP A 386 -14.32 -3.07 -15.97
C ASP A 386 -14.21 -4.05 -14.79
N ALA A 387 -12.99 -4.40 -14.37
CA ALA A 387 -12.75 -5.21 -13.18
C ALA A 387 -13.17 -4.49 -11.87
N ALA A 388 -12.91 -3.18 -11.77
CA ALA A 388 -13.34 -2.37 -10.61
C ALA A 388 -14.86 -2.12 -10.64
N ALA A 389 -15.46 -1.85 -11.80
CA ALA A 389 -16.90 -1.62 -11.95
C ALA A 389 -17.73 -2.83 -11.51
N ALA A 390 -17.23 -4.05 -11.74
CA ALA A 390 -17.84 -5.29 -11.26
C ALA A 390 -17.96 -5.38 -9.72
N ALA A 391 -17.19 -4.59 -8.96
CA ALA A 391 -17.29 -4.48 -7.50
C ALA A 391 -18.46 -3.61 -7.01
N ALA A 392 -19.12 -2.87 -7.91
CA ALA A 392 -20.04 -1.77 -7.61
C ALA A 392 -19.46 -0.73 -6.62
N PRO A 393 -18.35 -0.06 -6.97
CA PRO A 393 -17.64 0.88 -6.09
C PRO A 393 -18.38 2.20 -5.88
N GLN A 394 -18.15 2.85 -4.73
CA GLN A 394 -18.77 4.14 -4.39
C GLN A 394 -18.45 5.26 -5.40
N ARG A 395 -17.24 5.25 -5.96
CA ARG A 395 -16.81 6.12 -7.07
C ARG A 395 -15.78 5.39 -7.92
N LEU A 396 -15.98 5.42 -9.23
CA LEU A 396 -15.01 4.99 -10.23
C LEU A 396 -15.08 5.94 -11.43
N GLU A 397 -13.92 6.39 -11.91
CA GLU A 397 -13.79 7.22 -13.11
C GLU A 397 -12.72 6.66 -14.06
N LEU A 398 -12.99 6.72 -15.36
CA LEU A 398 -12.04 6.45 -16.43
C LEU A 398 -12.03 7.66 -17.37
N VAL A 399 -10.87 8.30 -17.52
CA VAL A 399 -10.70 9.57 -18.20
C VAL A 399 -9.59 9.46 -19.25
N TRP A 400 -9.92 9.85 -20.47
CA TRP A 400 -9.05 9.75 -21.64
C TRP A 400 -8.53 11.11 -22.06
N PHE A 401 -7.26 11.18 -22.50
CA PHE A 401 -6.72 12.36 -23.18
C PHE A 401 -6.05 12.00 -24.53
N PRO A 402 -6.05 12.92 -25.52
CA PRO A 402 -5.29 12.73 -26.76
C PRO A 402 -3.78 12.81 -26.47
N GLY A 403 -3.03 11.77 -26.84
CA GLY A 403 -1.62 11.62 -26.45
C GLY A 403 -1.29 10.21 -25.94
N GLY A 404 -0.02 9.99 -25.58
CA GLY A 404 0.50 8.70 -25.15
C GLY A 404 1.19 8.76 -23.78
N HIS A 405 2.28 8.01 -23.63
CA HIS A 405 2.92 7.71 -22.34
C HIS A 405 3.75 8.87 -21.73
N VAL A 406 3.19 10.07 -21.62
CA VAL A 406 3.90 11.29 -21.17
C VAL A 406 3.03 12.07 -20.17
N PRO A 407 3.44 12.20 -18.88
CA PRO A 407 2.66 12.93 -17.87
C PRO A 407 2.28 14.35 -18.29
N ALA A 408 3.20 15.10 -18.89
CA ALA A 408 2.95 16.47 -19.36
C ALA A 408 1.86 16.58 -20.45
N GLN A 409 1.50 15.49 -21.15
CA GLN A 409 0.36 15.47 -22.07
C GLN A 409 -0.97 15.37 -21.31
N ALA A 410 -1.03 14.62 -20.21
CA ALA A 410 -2.15 14.63 -19.28
C ALA A 410 -2.30 16.01 -18.60
N THR A 411 -1.19 16.63 -18.16
CA THR A 411 -1.18 18.01 -17.64
C THR A 411 -1.74 18.99 -18.65
N ALA A 412 -1.28 18.95 -19.91
CA ALA A 412 -1.75 19.83 -20.99
C ALA A 412 -3.23 19.61 -21.36
N ALA A 413 -3.76 18.40 -21.13
CA ALA A 413 -5.18 18.08 -21.25
C ALA A 413 -6.02 18.47 -20.01
N GLY A 414 -5.40 19.00 -18.96
CA GLY A 414 -6.07 19.37 -17.71
C GLY A 414 -6.31 18.22 -16.73
N LEU A 415 -5.61 17.09 -16.90
CA LEU A 415 -5.71 15.86 -16.07
C LEU A 415 -4.45 15.60 -15.23
N GLY A 416 -3.66 16.64 -14.97
CA GLY A 416 -2.46 16.60 -14.13
C GLY A 416 -2.75 16.61 -12.62
N GLY A 417 -1.72 16.89 -11.82
CA GLY A 417 -1.74 16.86 -10.36
C GLY A 417 -2.80 17.75 -9.71
N GLU A 418 -3.08 18.94 -10.25
CA GLU A 418 -4.18 19.78 -9.76
C GLU A 418 -5.55 19.12 -9.94
N TRP A 419 -5.80 18.44 -11.06
CA TRP A 419 -7.04 17.70 -11.28
C TRP A 419 -7.11 16.46 -10.39
N ALA A 420 -6.00 15.73 -10.25
CA ALA A 420 -5.93 14.55 -9.38
C ALA A 420 -6.18 14.91 -7.90
N VAL A 421 -5.63 16.04 -7.43
CA VAL A 421 -5.88 16.57 -6.09
C VAL A 421 -7.33 17.05 -5.95
N GLN A 422 -7.92 17.70 -6.96
CA GLN A 422 -9.36 18.05 -6.95
C GLN A 422 -10.26 16.81 -6.88
N PHE A 423 -9.89 15.68 -7.50
CA PHE A 423 -10.59 14.41 -7.34
C PHE A 423 -10.44 13.82 -5.93
N MET A 424 -9.24 13.92 -5.32
CA MET A 424 -8.97 13.42 -3.97
C MET A 424 -9.65 14.24 -2.85
N GLU A 425 -9.67 15.58 -2.98
CA GLU A 425 -10.09 16.57 -1.99
C GLU A 425 -11.47 16.36 -1.31
N PRO A 426 -12.55 15.93 -1.99
CA PRO A 426 -13.84 15.68 -1.33
C PRO A 426 -13.89 14.41 -0.47
N TYR A 427 -12.88 13.52 -0.54
CA TYR A 427 -12.94 12.21 0.10
C TYR A 427 -12.16 12.12 1.41
N THR A 428 -12.77 11.43 2.38
CA THR A 428 -12.12 10.91 3.59
C THR A 428 -12.20 9.39 3.59
N ARG A 429 -11.20 8.75 4.19
CA ARG A 429 -11.10 7.30 4.39
C ARG A 429 -12.39 6.72 4.97
N VAL A 430 -12.89 5.63 4.37
CA VAL A 430 -14.01 4.88 4.94
C VAL A 430 -13.49 4.10 6.15
N THR A 431 -14.22 4.13 7.27
CA THR A 431 -13.81 3.46 8.51
C THR A 431 -14.65 2.23 8.81
N ASN A 432 -15.97 2.36 8.75
CA ASN A 432 -16.92 1.30 9.13
C ASN A 432 -17.86 0.95 7.95
N PRO A 433 -17.35 0.30 6.88
CA PRO A 433 -18.18 -0.07 5.73
C PRO A 433 -19.23 -1.12 6.12
N SER A 434 -20.48 -0.95 5.70
CA SER A 434 -21.57 -1.91 5.97
C SER A 434 -21.60 -3.08 4.98
N ARG A 435 -20.90 -2.97 3.85
CA ARG A 435 -20.58 -4.08 2.96
C ARG A 435 -19.09 -4.06 2.67
N LEU A 436 -18.47 -5.23 2.78
CA LEU A 436 -17.05 -5.43 2.54
C LEU A 436 -16.88 -6.59 1.55
N ARG A 437 -15.96 -6.42 0.60
CA ARG A 437 -15.48 -7.48 -0.30
C ARG A 437 -13.97 -7.33 -0.36
N ILE A 438 -13.24 -8.34 0.09
CA ILE A 438 -11.79 -8.35 0.13
C ILE A 438 -11.26 -9.62 -0.51
N ARG A 439 -10.26 -9.44 -1.36
CA ARG A 439 -9.39 -10.46 -1.92
C ARG A 439 -7.96 -10.15 -1.53
N THR A 440 -7.25 -11.13 -0.97
CA THR A 440 -5.89 -10.94 -0.45
C THR A 440 -4.96 -12.12 -0.74
N ASP A 441 -3.70 -11.83 -1.05
CA ASP A 441 -2.58 -12.80 -1.10
C ASP A 441 -1.90 -12.98 0.26
N GLU A 442 -2.16 -12.10 1.24
CA GLU A 442 -1.52 -12.08 2.56
C GLU A 442 -2.54 -12.14 3.71
N SER A 443 -2.09 -12.60 4.89
CA SER A 443 -2.85 -12.39 6.12
C SER A 443 -2.77 -10.91 6.50
N ASN A 444 -3.90 -10.23 6.64
CA ASN A 444 -3.94 -8.78 6.89
C ASN A 444 -5.27 -8.35 7.56
N SER A 445 -5.27 -7.16 8.16
CA SER A 445 -6.46 -6.45 8.65
C SER A 445 -7.06 -5.56 7.57
N PHE A 446 -8.38 -5.41 7.59
CA PHE A 446 -9.16 -4.62 6.65
C PHE A 446 -10.37 -3.99 7.38
N TYR A 447 -10.30 -2.70 7.70
CA TYR A 447 -11.32 -1.95 8.46
C TYR A 447 -11.58 -2.54 9.87
N TRP A 448 -12.53 -3.48 9.97
CA TRP A 448 -12.95 -4.19 11.19
C TRP A 448 -12.81 -5.72 11.06
N LEU A 449 -12.24 -6.22 9.94
CA LEU A 449 -12.07 -7.64 9.63
C LEU A 449 -10.58 -7.98 9.55
N ASP A 450 -10.10 -8.97 10.31
CA ASP A 450 -8.81 -9.61 10.06
C ASP A 450 -9.02 -10.92 9.31
N ILE A 451 -8.19 -11.15 8.29
CA ILE A 451 -8.16 -12.40 7.52
C ILE A 451 -6.79 -13.04 7.74
N ALA A 452 -6.75 -14.24 8.32
CA ALA A 452 -5.55 -15.04 8.43
C ALA A 452 -5.66 -16.31 7.57
N LYS A 453 -4.75 -16.46 6.60
CA LYS A 453 -4.78 -17.50 5.58
C LYS A 453 -3.69 -18.56 5.79
N SER A 454 -4.04 -19.80 5.49
CA SER A 454 -3.23 -21.01 5.75
C SER A 454 -2.18 -21.33 4.67
N SER A 455 -2.07 -20.54 3.60
CA SER A 455 -1.23 -20.85 2.43
C SER A 455 -0.77 -19.58 1.72
N LEU A 456 0.48 -19.57 1.24
CA LEU A 456 1.14 -18.37 0.72
C LEU A 456 0.75 -18.04 -0.74
N ASN A 457 0.79 -19.00 -1.66
CA ASN A 457 0.83 -18.73 -3.11
C ASN A 457 -0.53 -18.79 -3.83
N GLN A 458 -1.62 -18.37 -3.18
CA GLN A 458 -2.95 -18.23 -3.78
C GLN A 458 -3.72 -17.08 -3.09
N PHE A 459 -4.74 -16.53 -3.75
CA PHE A 459 -5.66 -15.58 -3.10
C PHE A 459 -6.62 -16.25 -2.14
N THR A 460 -7.17 -15.46 -1.22
CA THR A 460 -8.33 -15.76 -0.37
C THR A 460 -9.32 -14.63 -0.57
N GLU A 461 -10.61 -14.92 -0.78
CA GLU A 461 -11.65 -13.88 -0.87
C GLU A 461 -12.73 -14.07 0.20
N VAL A 462 -13.08 -12.98 0.87
CA VAL A 462 -14.10 -12.91 1.91
C VAL A 462 -15.05 -11.76 1.59
N GLY A 463 -16.34 -12.07 1.52
CA GLY A 463 -17.40 -11.06 1.43
C GLY A 463 -18.19 -11.00 2.72
N VAL A 464 -18.49 -9.80 3.20
CA VAL A 464 -19.31 -9.60 4.42
C VAL A 464 -20.36 -8.51 4.18
N ASP A 465 -21.58 -8.75 4.66
CA ASP A 465 -22.67 -7.77 4.69
C ASP A 465 -23.16 -7.60 6.13
N VAL A 466 -23.13 -6.36 6.63
CA VAL A 466 -23.28 -6.00 8.05
C VAL A 466 -24.58 -5.24 8.28
N ASN A 467 -25.38 -5.70 9.26
CA ASN A 467 -26.60 -5.05 9.71
C ASN A 467 -26.45 -4.61 11.18
N ALA A 468 -25.83 -3.45 11.41
CA ALA A 468 -25.59 -2.90 12.74
C ALA A 468 -26.88 -2.75 13.58
N ALA A 469 -28.00 -2.38 12.95
CA ALA A 469 -29.30 -2.24 13.62
C ALA A 469 -29.85 -3.56 14.20
N ARG A 470 -29.38 -4.72 13.72
CA ARG A 470 -29.68 -6.06 14.28
C ARG A 470 -28.44 -6.76 14.86
N GLN A 471 -27.29 -6.08 14.84
CA GLN A 471 -25.97 -6.63 15.18
C GLN A 471 -25.70 -8.01 14.56
N ALA A 472 -26.00 -8.14 13.27
CA ALA A 472 -25.88 -9.39 12.51
C ALA A 472 -25.04 -9.21 11.24
N ALA A 473 -24.21 -10.19 10.90
CA ALA A 473 -23.31 -10.15 9.74
C ALA A 473 -23.30 -11.46 8.95
N SER A 474 -23.58 -11.36 7.64
CA SER A 474 -23.60 -12.45 6.67
C SER A 474 -22.23 -12.52 5.97
N ILE A 475 -21.65 -13.71 5.83
CA ILE A 475 -20.28 -13.95 5.38
C ILE A 475 -20.27 -14.97 4.24
N LEU A 476 -19.68 -14.59 3.10
CA LEU A 476 -19.41 -15.45 1.96
C LEU A 476 -17.91 -15.76 1.92
N LEU A 477 -17.56 -17.04 1.78
CA LEU A 477 -16.18 -17.50 1.58
C LEU A 477 -16.11 -18.25 0.24
N THR A 478 -15.33 -17.74 -0.72
CA THR A 478 -15.07 -18.46 -1.98
C THR A 478 -13.87 -19.41 -1.86
N ASP A 479 -12.97 -19.17 -0.91
CA ASP A 479 -11.82 -20.03 -0.64
C ASP A 479 -12.26 -21.46 -0.27
N THR A 480 -11.53 -22.44 -0.78
CA THR A 480 -11.73 -23.88 -0.55
C THR A 480 -10.64 -24.43 0.38
N ARG A 481 -10.23 -23.62 1.37
CA ARG A 481 -9.25 -23.95 2.41
C ARG A 481 -9.69 -23.34 3.75
N PRO A 482 -9.19 -23.81 4.90
CA PRO A 482 -9.44 -23.15 6.18
C PRO A 482 -8.87 -21.72 6.21
N VAL A 483 -9.70 -20.79 6.64
CA VAL A 483 -9.38 -19.36 6.83
C VAL A 483 -9.84 -18.95 8.23
N ASP A 484 -8.95 -18.34 8.99
CA ASP A 484 -9.24 -17.78 10.31
C ASP A 484 -9.69 -16.34 10.16
N LEU A 485 -10.84 -16.00 10.76
CA LEU A 485 -11.43 -14.66 10.69
C LEU A 485 -11.56 -14.06 12.09
N SER A 486 -11.24 -12.76 12.20
CA SER A 486 -11.49 -11.96 13.41
C SER A 486 -12.30 -10.71 13.06
N PHE A 487 -13.26 -10.35 13.91
CA PHE A 487 -14.21 -9.26 13.67
C PHE A 487 -14.22 -8.29 14.86
N ASP A 488 -13.87 -7.02 14.62
CA ASP A 488 -14.03 -5.92 15.58
C ASP A 488 -15.51 -5.56 15.73
N LEU A 489 -16.12 -5.95 16.85
CA LEU A 489 -17.53 -5.64 17.09
C LEU A 489 -17.78 -4.14 17.25
N ALA A 490 -16.83 -3.36 17.76
CA ALA A 490 -17.01 -1.91 17.89
C ALA A 490 -16.97 -1.22 16.51
N GLY A 491 -16.04 -1.62 15.63
CA GLY A 491 -15.97 -1.16 14.24
C GLY A 491 -17.20 -1.54 13.41
N MET A 492 -17.79 -2.71 13.66
CA MET A 492 -19.07 -3.12 13.04
C MET A 492 -20.30 -2.38 13.60
N GLY A 493 -20.17 -1.59 14.67
CA GLY A 493 -21.29 -0.96 15.38
C GLY A 493 -22.12 -1.93 16.23
N PHE A 494 -21.53 -3.06 16.63
CA PHE A 494 -22.13 -4.13 17.43
C PHE A 494 -21.73 -3.98 18.92
N ASN A 495 -22.30 -4.80 19.80
CA ASN A 495 -21.98 -4.79 21.23
C ASN A 495 -20.77 -5.70 21.57
N PRO A 496 -19.58 -5.15 21.87
CA PRO A 496 -18.37 -5.95 22.11
C PRO A 496 -18.40 -6.82 23.38
N ARG A 497 -19.45 -6.71 24.20
CA ARG A 497 -19.61 -7.49 25.45
C ARG A 497 -20.77 -8.50 25.40
N GLN A 498 -21.42 -8.65 24.25
CA GLN A 498 -22.54 -9.56 24.07
C GLN A 498 -22.07 -10.90 23.48
N SER A 499 -22.67 -12.02 23.89
CA SER A 499 -22.47 -13.29 23.19
C SER A 499 -23.24 -13.31 21.87
N TYR A 500 -22.72 -14.04 20.89
CA TYR A 500 -23.31 -14.21 19.56
C TYR A 500 -23.60 -15.69 19.31
N ILE A 501 -24.34 -15.99 18.25
CA ILE A 501 -24.52 -17.34 17.70
C ILE A 501 -24.15 -17.27 16.22
N ILE A 502 -23.40 -18.27 15.75
CA ILE A 502 -23.09 -18.47 14.33
C ILE A 502 -23.89 -19.66 13.77
N SER A 503 -24.36 -19.49 12.53
CA SER A 503 -24.86 -20.55 11.66
C SER A 503 -23.90 -20.68 10.48
N GLN A 504 -23.62 -21.92 10.04
CA GLN A 504 -22.69 -22.20 8.95
C GLN A 504 -23.33 -23.12 7.90
N THR A 505 -22.87 -23.02 6.65
CA THR A 505 -23.35 -23.81 5.52
C THR A 505 -22.21 -24.64 4.93
N HIS A 506 -22.27 -25.95 5.14
CA HIS A 506 -21.31 -26.92 4.63
C HIS A 506 -21.65 -27.30 3.17
N ARG A 507 -20.68 -27.18 2.26
CA ARG A 507 -20.71 -27.52 0.83
C ARG A 507 -21.16 -28.96 0.55
N THR A 508 -21.13 -29.86 1.54
CA THR A 508 -21.58 -31.26 1.42
C THR A 508 -22.57 -31.74 2.50
N GLN A 509 -22.80 -30.98 3.58
CA GLN A 509 -23.70 -31.40 4.68
C GLN A 509 -24.93 -30.47 4.85
N GLY A 510 -24.98 -29.33 4.15
CA GLY A 510 -26.06 -28.36 4.29
C GLY A 510 -25.86 -27.44 5.50
N THR A 511 -26.94 -27.07 6.20
CA THR A 511 -26.85 -26.16 7.35
C THR A 511 -26.32 -26.91 8.58
N LEU A 512 -25.26 -26.39 9.20
CA LEU A 512 -24.69 -26.93 10.44
C LEU A 512 -25.46 -26.45 11.68
N PRO A 513 -25.35 -27.15 12.83
CA PRO A 513 -25.95 -26.71 14.09
C PRO A 513 -25.49 -25.31 14.53
N LEU A 514 -26.42 -24.56 15.15
CA LEU A 514 -26.13 -23.25 15.72
C LEU A 514 -25.08 -23.36 16.84
N THR A 515 -24.00 -22.58 16.72
CA THR A 515 -22.86 -22.63 17.66
C THR A 515 -22.73 -21.27 18.37
N PRO A 516 -22.62 -21.23 19.72
CA PRO A 516 -22.43 -19.98 20.45
C PRO A 516 -20.99 -19.47 20.29
N LEU A 517 -20.85 -18.15 20.11
CA LEU A 517 -19.57 -17.44 20.12
C LEU A 517 -19.53 -16.43 21.27
N THR A 518 -18.38 -16.31 21.92
CA THR A 518 -18.15 -15.31 22.97
C THR A 518 -17.00 -14.41 22.54
N PRO A 519 -17.16 -13.07 22.54
CA PRO A 519 -16.07 -12.17 22.20
C PRO A 519 -14.92 -12.24 23.20
N ILE A 520 -13.70 -12.06 22.70
CA ILE A 520 -12.49 -11.88 23.50
C ILE A 520 -11.93 -10.51 23.13
N ASP A 521 -11.73 -9.65 24.13
CA ASP A 521 -11.27 -8.26 23.99
C ASP A 521 -12.02 -7.44 22.93
N GLY A 522 -13.33 -7.72 22.80
CA GLY A 522 -14.24 -7.06 21.86
C GLY A 522 -14.27 -7.65 20.45
N ARG A 523 -13.47 -8.68 20.16
CA ARG A 523 -13.44 -9.36 18.85
C ARG A 523 -14.15 -10.71 18.87
N LEU A 524 -14.87 -11.05 17.80
CA LEU A 524 -15.26 -12.43 17.52
C LEU A 524 -14.20 -13.11 16.67
N ASN A 525 -13.75 -14.31 17.08
CA ASN A 525 -12.72 -15.07 16.39
C ASN A 525 -13.25 -16.47 16.05
N PHE A 526 -13.13 -16.91 14.80
CA PHE A 526 -13.47 -18.28 14.39
C PHE A 526 -12.83 -18.67 13.04
N THR A 527 -12.52 -19.96 12.89
CA THR A 527 -12.15 -20.57 11.62
C THR A 527 -13.39 -20.88 10.79
N LEU A 528 -13.40 -20.51 9.51
CA LEU A 528 -14.25 -21.14 8.50
C LEU A 528 -13.43 -22.22 7.79
N SER A 529 -13.89 -23.47 7.80
CA SER A 529 -13.22 -24.54 7.06
C SER A 529 -13.45 -24.41 5.55
N GLN A 530 -12.61 -25.10 4.76
CA GLN A 530 -12.74 -25.24 3.31
C GLN A 530 -14.16 -25.62 2.83
N ASP A 531 -14.85 -26.40 3.66
CA ASP A 531 -16.16 -26.94 3.37
C ASP A 531 -17.27 -25.94 3.68
N ILE A 532 -17.01 -24.77 4.26
CA ILE A 532 -18.03 -23.73 4.46
C ILE A 532 -18.12 -22.83 3.23
N SER A 533 -19.30 -22.75 2.61
CA SER A 533 -19.57 -21.78 1.53
C SER A 533 -20.20 -20.47 2.04
N HIS A 534 -20.84 -20.49 3.21
CA HIS A 534 -21.51 -19.32 3.79
C HIS A 534 -21.66 -19.45 5.30
N ALA A 535 -21.58 -18.34 6.02
CA ALA A 535 -21.85 -18.25 7.46
C ALA A 535 -22.62 -16.96 7.81
N LEU A 536 -23.32 -16.97 8.94
CA LEU A 536 -24.05 -15.82 9.47
C LEU A 536 -23.94 -15.81 10.99
N PHE A 537 -23.57 -14.68 11.59
CA PHE A 537 -23.67 -14.50 13.04
C PHE A 537 -24.60 -13.34 13.45
N TYR A 538 -25.21 -13.47 14.62
CA TYR A 538 -26.18 -12.52 15.19
C TYR A 538 -26.24 -12.68 16.73
N PRO A 539 -26.90 -11.78 17.49
CA PRO A 539 -26.79 -11.76 18.95
C PRO A 539 -27.50 -12.93 19.65
N ASN A 540 -26.83 -13.45 20.68
CA ASN A 540 -27.41 -14.35 21.66
C ASN A 540 -28.04 -13.52 22.78
N ASP A 541 -29.36 -13.35 22.70
CA ASP A 541 -30.20 -12.59 23.64
C ASP A 541 -31.02 -13.50 24.57
N GLY A 542 -30.75 -14.81 24.55
CA GLY A 542 -31.51 -15.83 25.27
C GLY A 542 -32.77 -16.36 24.55
N ASN A 543 -33.23 -15.70 23.49
CA ASN A 543 -34.30 -16.23 22.63
C ASN A 543 -33.68 -17.21 21.63
N VAL A 544 -33.80 -18.52 21.90
CA VAL A 544 -33.20 -19.57 21.06
C VAL A 544 -33.74 -19.48 19.62
N PRO A 545 -32.88 -19.25 18.61
CA PRO A 545 -33.29 -19.23 17.21
C PRO A 545 -33.67 -20.63 16.72
N VAL A 546 -34.68 -20.71 15.86
CA VAL A 546 -35.14 -21.96 15.24
C VAL A 546 -34.64 -22.01 13.80
N GLN A 547 -33.95 -23.09 13.43
CA GLN A 547 -33.67 -23.45 12.04
C GLN A 547 -34.89 -24.16 11.45
N PHE A 548 -35.29 -23.79 10.23
CA PHE A 548 -36.49 -24.30 9.55
C PHE A 548 -36.17 -24.59 8.07
N PRO A 549 -35.86 -25.85 7.70
CA PRO A 549 -35.53 -26.22 6.34
C PRO A 549 -36.79 -26.43 5.49
N LEU A 550 -36.86 -25.73 4.35
CA LEU A 550 -37.86 -25.95 3.30
C LEU A 550 -37.19 -26.64 2.11
N ARG A 551 -37.34 -27.97 1.99
CA ARG A 551 -36.78 -28.79 0.90
C ARG A 551 -37.75 -29.90 0.50
N GLN A 552 -37.97 -30.11 -0.80
CA GLN A 552 -38.99 -31.04 -1.30
C GLN A 552 -38.78 -32.47 -0.78
N GLY A 553 -39.78 -33.02 -0.10
CA GLY A 553 -39.77 -34.35 0.51
C GLY A 553 -39.13 -34.43 1.90
N GLU A 554 -38.45 -33.40 2.37
CA GLU A 554 -37.89 -33.37 3.73
C GLU A 554 -38.99 -33.03 4.75
N ASN A 555 -39.08 -33.80 5.84
CA ASN A 555 -40.06 -33.62 6.92
C ASN A 555 -41.53 -33.53 6.46
N GLY A 556 -41.86 -34.06 5.27
CA GLY A 556 -43.20 -34.01 4.67
C GLY A 556 -43.53 -32.73 3.91
N TYR A 557 -42.61 -31.77 3.79
CA TYR A 557 -42.82 -30.55 3.00
C TYR A 557 -42.81 -30.85 1.49
N ALA A 558 -43.82 -30.32 0.77
CA ALA A 558 -44.04 -30.55 -0.65
C ALA A 558 -44.22 -29.24 -1.46
N GLY A 559 -43.77 -28.11 -0.91
CA GLY A 559 -44.03 -26.76 -1.44
C GLY A 559 -42.97 -26.18 -2.39
N VAL A 560 -41.98 -26.95 -2.84
CA VAL A 560 -41.07 -26.51 -3.91
C VAL A 560 -41.74 -26.77 -5.26
N ILE A 561 -41.61 -25.81 -6.18
CA ILE A 561 -41.73 -26.06 -7.63
C ILE A 561 -40.49 -25.49 -8.34
N ASP A 562 -39.98 -26.21 -9.34
CA ASP A 562 -38.84 -25.77 -10.15
C ASP A 562 -38.84 -26.30 -11.61
N THR A 563 -38.19 -25.54 -12.49
CA THR A 563 -38.02 -25.84 -13.92
C THR A 563 -36.88 -25.00 -14.51
N TYR A 564 -36.58 -25.13 -15.79
CA TYR A 564 -35.76 -24.14 -16.51
C TYR A 564 -36.31 -23.82 -17.89
N LEU A 565 -36.13 -22.56 -18.27
CA LEU A 565 -36.38 -22.03 -19.60
C LEU A 565 -35.19 -22.40 -20.49
N ASN A 566 -35.42 -22.92 -21.69
CA ASN A 566 -34.35 -23.36 -22.61
C ASN A 566 -34.56 -22.80 -24.02
N ALA A 567 -33.71 -21.86 -24.45
CA ALA A 567 -33.80 -21.21 -25.76
C ALA A 567 -33.65 -22.19 -26.94
N TRP A 568 -32.94 -23.31 -26.75
CA TRP A 568 -32.73 -24.33 -27.78
C TRP A 568 -33.90 -25.30 -27.93
N GLN A 569 -34.80 -25.36 -26.93
CA GLN A 569 -35.99 -26.22 -26.94
C GLN A 569 -37.18 -25.40 -26.40
N PRO A 570 -37.62 -24.36 -27.14
CA PRO A 570 -38.33 -23.24 -26.51
C PRO A 570 -39.76 -23.57 -26.06
N ASP A 571 -40.35 -24.64 -26.58
CA ASP A 571 -41.66 -25.18 -26.19
C ASP A 571 -41.56 -26.44 -25.30
N ALA A 572 -40.35 -26.84 -24.88
CA ALA A 572 -40.17 -27.97 -23.97
C ALA A 572 -40.47 -27.55 -22.52
N ASN A 573 -41.32 -28.34 -21.86
CA ASN A 573 -41.49 -28.31 -20.40
C ASN A 573 -40.38 -29.15 -19.76
N ASN A 574 -39.59 -28.54 -18.88
CA ASN A 574 -38.47 -29.19 -18.19
C ASN A 574 -38.74 -29.48 -16.71
N GLY A 575 -39.90 -29.08 -16.16
CA GLY A 575 -40.22 -29.09 -14.73
C GLY A 575 -40.53 -30.46 -14.12
N GLN A 576 -40.07 -31.55 -14.74
CA GLN A 576 -40.13 -32.91 -14.22
C GLN A 576 -38.77 -33.64 -14.38
N LEU A 577 -37.73 -32.91 -14.81
CA LEU A 577 -36.36 -33.43 -14.91
C LEU A 577 -35.68 -33.35 -13.53
N ILE A 578 -34.81 -34.32 -13.23
CA ILE A 578 -34.09 -34.41 -11.93
C ILE A 578 -32.99 -33.34 -11.74
N THR A 579 -32.70 -32.56 -12.77
CA THR A 579 -31.74 -31.45 -12.77
C THR A 579 -32.24 -30.33 -13.67
N PHE A 580 -31.77 -29.10 -13.42
CA PHE A 580 -32.02 -27.95 -14.29
C PHE A 580 -30.72 -27.30 -14.77
N LEU A 581 -30.71 -26.80 -16.01
CA LEU A 581 -29.54 -26.22 -16.67
C LEU A 581 -29.45 -24.71 -16.42
N LEU A 582 -28.28 -24.26 -15.99
CA LEU A 582 -27.90 -22.86 -15.89
C LEU A 582 -26.83 -22.56 -16.95
N ARG A 583 -27.11 -21.60 -17.85
CA ARG A 583 -26.24 -21.31 -19.00
C ARG A 583 -26.30 -19.84 -19.44
N PRO A 584 -25.15 -19.19 -19.71
CA PRO A 584 -25.08 -17.79 -20.13
C PRO A 584 -25.63 -17.54 -21.54
N GLY A 585 -25.77 -16.25 -21.88
CA GLY A 585 -26.32 -15.78 -23.15
C GLY A 585 -27.82 -16.02 -23.28
N ASP A 586 -28.56 -15.88 -22.17
CA ASP A 586 -29.99 -16.18 -22.02
C ASP A 586 -30.43 -17.63 -22.36
N VAL A 587 -29.49 -18.52 -22.72
CA VAL A 587 -29.79 -19.85 -23.28
C VAL A 587 -30.54 -20.74 -22.28
N ALA A 588 -30.13 -20.77 -21.01
CA ALA A 588 -30.85 -21.54 -19.98
C ALA A 588 -30.90 -20.82 -18.64
N LYS A 589 -32.12 -20.58 -18.17
CA LYS A 589 -32.44 -19.84 -16.94
C LYS A 589 -33.33 -20.68 -16.03
N GLY A 590 -32.90 -20.87 -14.79
CA GLY A 590 -33.66 -21.64 -13.79
C GLY A 590 -34.82 -20.83 -13.22
N LEU A 591 -35.91 -21.50 -12.87
CA LEU A 591 -37.05 -20.95 -12.14
C LEU A 591 -37.29 -21.82 -10.89
N ILE A 592 -37.42 -21.18 -9.73
CA ILE A 592 -37.69 -21.90 -8.47
C ILE A 592 -38.57 -21.08 -7.53
N ARG A 593 -39.51 -21.75 -6.84
CA ARG A 593 -40.32 -21.14 -5.78
C ARG A 593 -40.46 -22.10 -4.60
N PHE A 594 -40.38 -21.56 -3.39
CA PHE A 594 -40.70 -22.24 -2.14
C PHE A 594 -41.99 -21.65 -1.57
N ASP A 595 -42.92 -22.51 -1.17
CA ASP A 595 -44.11 -22.11 -0.43
C ASP A 595 -43.77 -21.90 1.06
N LEU A 596 -44.24 -20.79 1.61
CA LEU A 596 -43.89 -20.33 2.95
C LEU A 596 -44.99 -20.59 4.00
N HIS A 597 -46.13 -21.18 3.64
CA HIS A 597 -47.28 -21.34 4.55
C HIS A 597 -47.01 -22.18 5.81
N ASN A 598 -45.92 -22.97 5.84
CA ASN A 598 -45.52 -23.76 7.01
C ASN A 598 -44.68 -22.99 8.04
N LEU A 599 -44.26 -21.75 7.73
CA LEU A 599 -43.64 -20.88 8.73
C LEU A 599 -44.69 -20.46 9.78
N PRO A 600 -44.37 -20.48 11.08
CA PRO A 600 -45.29 -20.00 12.10
C PRO A 600 -45.66 -18.52 11.91
N GLU A 601 -46.85 -18.14 12.39
CA GLU A 601 -47.21 -16.73 12.54
C GLU A 601 -46.31 -16.04 13.59
N GLN A 602 -46.15 -14.72 13.48
CA GLN A 602 -45.47 -13.86 14.46
C GLN A 602 -43.99 -14.25 14.71
N ILE A 603 -43.20 -14.41 13.63
CA ILE A 603 -41.75 -14.65 13.71
C ILE A 603 -40.93 -13.47 13.17
N GLU A 604 -39.75 -13.23 13.73
CA GLU A 604 -38.70 -12.43 13.08
C GLU A 604 -37.79 -13.38 12.28
N ILE A 605 -37.78 -13.23 10.96
CA ILE A 605 -36.83 -13.94 10.10
C ILE A 605 -35.44 -13.31 10.27
N LEU A 606 -34.49 -14.11 10.74
CA LEU A 606 -33.08 -13.77 10.95
C LEU A 606 -32.21 -14.14 9.75
N SER A 607 -32.49 -15.26 9.08
CA SER A 607 -31.88 -15.65 7.79
C SER A 607 -32.91 -16.33 6.89
N ALA A 608 -32.67 -16.29 5.58
CA ALA A 608 -33.29 -17.22 4.64
C ALA A 608 -32.33 -17.46 3.47
N ASP A 609 -31.64 -18.60 3.51
CA ASP A 609 -30.54 -18.91 2.59
C ASP A 609 -31.00 -19.92 1.53
N LEU A 610 -30.94 -19.55 0.25
CA LEU A 610 -31.17 -20.46 -0.87
C LEU A 610 -29.93 -21.31 -1.09
N LYS A 611 -30.09 -22.64 -1.10
CA LYS A 611 -29.01 -23.61 -1.22
C LYS A 611 -29.26 -24.56 -2.39
N LEU A 612 -28.29 -24.68 -3.29
CA LEU A 612 -28.36 -25.46 -4.52
C LEU A 612 -27.13 -26.38 -4.62
N PHE A 613 -27.36 -27.68 -4.82
CA PHE A 613 -26.29 -28.61 -5.19
C PHE A 613 -26.05 -28.53 -6.70
N VAL A 614 -24.77 -28.40 -7.11
CA VAL A 614 -24.35 -28.28 -8.51
C VAL A 614 -23.42 -29.43 -8.86
N ASP A 615 -23.86 -30.27 -9.80
CA ASP A 615 -23.17 -31.49 -10.25
C ASP A 615 -22.46 -31.30 -11.60
N GLY A 616 -22.99 -30.41 -12.46
CA GLY A 616 -22.46 -30.22 -13.80
C GLY A 616 -21.03 -29.65 -13.82
N GLY A 617 -20.13 -30.37 -14.49
CA GLY A 617 -18.82 -29.85 -14.87
C GLY A 617 -18.95 -28.69 -15.87
N GLY A 618 -18.21 -27.61 -15.66
CA GLY A 618 -18.30 -26.39 -16.46
C GLY A 618 -17.38 -25.28 -15.92
N PRO A 619 -17.46 -24.05 -16.46
CA PRO A 619 -16.66 -22.91 -16.00
C PRO A 619 -17.13 -22.41 -14.63
N THR A 620 -16.27 -21.69 -13.91
CA THR A 620 -16.68 -20.83 -12.78
C THR A 620 -17.72 -19.82 -13.25
N MET A 621 -18.82 -19.65 -12.51
CA MET A 621 -19.92 -18.78 -12.93
C MET A 621 -20.64 -18.09 -11.77
N ALA A 622 -21.05 -16.84 -12.00
CA ALA A 622 -21.93 -16.08 -11.10
C ALA A 622 -23.38 -16.22 -11.58
N VAL A 623 -24.27 -16.72 -10.72
CA VAL A 623 -25.70 -16.89 -10.98
C VAL A 623 -26.46 -15.82 -10.21
N ASN A 624 -26.91 -14.79 -10.94
CA ASN A 624 -27.72 -13.70 -10.41
C ASN A 624 -29.14 -14.17 -10.10
N LEU A 625 -29.65 -13.74 -8.94
CA LEU A 625 -30.98 -14.05 -8.44
C LEU A 625 -31.87 -12.81 -8.53
N HIS A 626 -32.97 -12.96 -9.27
CA HIS A 626 -33.97 -11.92 -9.50
C HIS A 626 -35.33 -12.42 -9.00
N ARG A 627 -36.17 -11.56 -8.38
CA ARG A 627 -37.55 -11.97 -8.06
C ARG A 627 -38.38 -12.01 -9.34
N MET A 628 -39.24 -13.01 -9.45
CA MET A 628 -40.31 -13.00 -10.46
C MET A 628 -41.34 -11.92 -10.09
N LEU A 629 -41.83 -11.18 -11.08
CA LEU A 629 -42.86 -10.14 -10.91
C LEU A 629 -44.28 -10.67 -11.17
N ARG A 630 -44.40 -11.92 -11.61
CA ARG A 630 -45.64 -12.54 -12.09
C ARG A 630 -45.69 -14.05 -11.84
N PRO A 631 -46.88 -14.65 -11.76
CA PRO A 631 -47.02 -16.10 -11.64
C PRO A 631 -46.51 -16.84 -12.87
N TRP A 632 -46.00 -18.04 -12.59
CA TRP A 632 -45.63 -19.11 -13.52
C TRP A 632 -46.01 -20.46 -12.88
N SER A 633 -45.94 -21.55 -13.63
CA SER A 633 -46.13 -22.91 -13.13
C SER A 633 -44.98 -23.82 -13.56
N GLU A 634 -44.85 -24.99 -12.93
CA GLU A 634 -43.80 -25.97 -13.27
C GLU A 634 -43.80 -26.38 -14.76
N ALA A 635 -44.95 -26.22 -15.44
CA ALA A 635 -45.09 -26.40 -16.88
C ALA A 635 -44.57 -25.24 -17.76
N ALA A 636 -43.80 -24.30 -17.20
CA ALA A 636 -43.22 -23.19 -17.95
C ALA A 636 -42.20 -23.67 -19.00
N THR A 637 -42.21 -22.99 -20.13
CA THR A 637 -41.32 -23.16 -21.28
C THR A 637 -40.68 -21.81 -21.62
N TYR A 638 -39.65 -21.79 -22.46
CA TYR A 638 -39.03 -20.54 -22.90
C TYR A 638 -40.03 -19.59 -23.55
N ASN A 639 -41.04 -20.11 -24.24
CA ASN A 639 -42.10 -19.32 -24.88
C ASN A 639 -43.27 -18.94 -23.96
N GLN A 640 -43.57 -19.70 -22.90
CA GLN A 640 -44.78 -19.50 -22.07
C GLN A 640 -44.56 -19.77 -20.57
N PRO A 641 -45.14 -18.99 -19.63
CA PRO A 641 -45.00 -19.21 -18.19
C PRO A 641 -45.74 -20.42 -17.61
N GLY A 642 -46.32 -21.29 -18.45
CA GLY A 642 -47.12 -22.45 -18.01
C GLY A 642 -48.49 -22.09 -17.40
N ALA A 643 -48.71 -20.85 -16.97
CA ALA A 643 -49.99 -20.32 -16.51
C ALA A 643 -50.09 -18.79 -16.76
N GLY A 644 -51.25 -18.32 -17.21
CA GLY A 644 -51.51 -16.90 -17.49
C GLY A 644 -51.22 -16.48 -18.93
N ALA A 645 -51.02 -15.17 -19.16
CA ALA A 645 -50.61 -14.62 -20.45
C ALA A 645 -49.17 -15.02 -20.81
N ALA A 646 -48.74 -14.84 -22.07
CA ALA A 646 -47.35 -15.08 -22.46
C ALA A 646 -46.33 -14.21 -21.68
N TRP A 647 -45.05 -14.58 -21.74
CA TRP A 647 -43.93 -13.71 -21.33
C TRP A 647 -43.92 -12.40 -22.14
N GLY A 648 -43.32 -11.33 -21.62
CA GLY A 648 -43.09 -10.09 -22.37
C GLY A 648 -42.12 -10.29 -23.55
N ALA A 649 -41.17 -11.22 -23.39
CA ALA A 649 -40.29 -11.72 -24.45
C ALA A 649 -39.95 -13.21 -24.18
N PRO A 650 -39.59 -14.01 -25.21
CA PRO A 650 -39.12 -15.38 -25.02
C PRO A 650 -37.96 -15.46 -24.02
N GLY A 651 -38.06 -16.34 -23.04
CA GLY A 651 -37.15 -16.47 -21.90
C GLY A 651 -37.46 -15.54 -20.72
N GLY A 652 -38.54 -14.76 -20.77
CA GLY A 652 -38.92 -13.79 -19.75
C GLY A 652 -38.19 -12.45 -19.89
N GLN A 653 -38.94 -11.35 -19.97
CA GLN A 653 -38.43 -9.99 -20.13
C GLN A 653 -38.01 -9.34 -18.80
N SER A 654 -36.77 -8.86 -18.76
CA SER A 654 -36.23 -8.03 -17.67
C SER A 654 -37.09 -6.79 -17.40
N GLY A 655 -37.42 -6.53 -16.14
CA GLY A 655 -38.25 -5.41 -15.70
C GLY A 655 -39.76 -5.59 -15.92
N VAL A 656 -40.20 -6.69 -16.52
CA VAL A 656 -41.63 -6.99 -16.80
C VAL A 656 -42.04 -8.32 -16.19
N ASP A 657 -41.31 -9.39 -16.49
CA ASP A 657 -41.56 -10.73 -15.96
C ASP A 657 -40.76 -11.00 -14.67
N TRP A 658 -39.62 -10.31 -14.49
CA TRP A 658 -38.69 -10.42 -13.35
C TRP A 658 -37.96 -9.09 -13.06
N GLU A 659 -37.50 -8.89 -11.83
CA GLU A 659 -36.81 -7.68 -11.38
C GLU A 659 -35.50 -7.43 -12.15
N ALA A 660 -35.39 -6.31 -12.86
CA ALA A 660 -34.25 -6.05 -13.74
C ALA A 660 -32.87 -6.04 -13.04
N GLN A 661 -32.82 -5.62 -11.78
CA GLN A 661 -31.63 -5.67 -10.94
C GLN A 661 -31.62 -6.94 -10.09
N PRO A 662 -30.51 -7.68 -10.00
CA PRO A 662 -30.40 -8.81 -9.08
C PRO A 662 -30.28 -8.31 -7.64
N PHE A 663 -30.88 -9.04 -6.70
CA PHE A 663 -30.76 -8.71 -5.27
C PHE A 663 -29.72 -9.59 -4.55
N ALA A 664 -29.32 -10.71 -5.15
CA ALA A 664 -28.29 -11.62 -4.65
C ALA A 664 -27.62 -12.37 -5.82
N THR A 665 -26.45 -12.97 -5.57
CA THR A 665 -25.69 -13.75 -6.55
C THR A 665 -25.12 -14.99 -5.88
N LEU A 666 -25.21 -16.12 -6.58
CA LEU A 666 -24.71 -17.43 -6.16
C LEU A 666 -23.48 -17.78 -7.02
N ASN A 667 -22.29 -17.81 -6.40
CA ASN A 667 -21.01 -17.98 -7.07
C ASN A 667 -20.60 -19.46 -7.09
N ILE A 668 -20.54 -20.07 -8.28
CA ILE A 668 -20.25 -21.50 -8.48
C ILE A 668 -18.80 -21.65 -8.94
N ASP A 669 -17.94 -22.18 -8.07
CA ASP A 669 -16.51 -22.44 -8.35
C ASP A 669 -16.24 -23.85 -8.90
N ALA A 670 -16.97 -24.87 -8.44
CA ALA A 670 -16.69 -26.29 -8.63
C ALA A 670 -17.95 -27.10 -8.97
N ALA A 671 -17.84 -28.42 -8.97
CA ALA A 671 -18.94 -29.38 -9.14
C ALA A 671 -18.93 -30.36 -7.95
N GLY A 672 -20.08 -30.99 -7.66
CA GLY A 672 -20.27 -31.85 -6.50
C GLY A 672 -20.47 -31.10 -5.18
N ALA A 673 -20.95 -29.85 -5.22
CA ALA A 673 -20.98 -28.96 -4.06
C ALA A 673 -22.28 -28.14 -3.92
N VAL A 674 -22.63 -27.80 -2.67
CA VAL A 674 -23.73 -26.92 -2.29
C VAL A 674 -23.26 -25.46 -2.19
N TYR A 675 -23.86 -24.62 -3.02
CA TYR A 675 -23.69 -23.17 -2.99
C TYR A 675 -24.87 -22.50 -2.29
N SER A 676 -24.61 -21.38 -1.62
CA SER A 676 -25.57 -20.66 -0.78
C SER A 676 -25.66 -19.20 -1.20
N ALA A 677 -26.86 -18.62 -1.14
CA ALA A 677 -27.07 -17.17 -1.30
C ALA A 677 -28.15 -16.68 -0.32
N ASP A 678 -27.90 -15.54 0.34
CA ASP A 678 -28.86 -14.88 1.20
C ASP A 678 -30.03 -14.33 0.35
N ILE A 679 -31.24 -14.84 0.59
CA ILE A 679 -32.47 -14.36 -0.03
C ILE A 679 -33.47 -13.78 1.00
N LYS A 680 -33.00 -13.45 2.21
CA LYS A 680 -33.78 -12.98 3.35
C LYS A 680 -34.73 -11.83 3.01
N GLN A 681 -34.29 -10.86 2.22
CA GLN A 681 -35.14 -9.72 1.85
C GLN A 681 -36.36 -10.15 1.01
N ALA A 682 -36.17 -11.11 0.08
CA ALA A 682 -37.28 -11.65 -0.70
C ALA A 682 -38.23 -12.46 0.18
N VAL A 683 -37.70 -13.39 1.00
CA VAL A 683 -38.49 -14.26 1.86
C VAL A 683 -39.25 -13.49 2.94
N ALA A 684 -38.67 -12.43 3.51
CA ALA A 684 -39.36 -11.56 4.45
C ALA A 684 -40.50 -10.77 3.79
N GLY A 685 -40.31 -10.29 2.55
CA GLY A 685 -41.36 -9.63 1.77
C GLY A 685 -42.51 -10.60 1.44
N TRP A 686 -42.17 -11.82 1.02
CA TRP A 686 -43.14 -12.89 0.75
C TRP A 686 -43.88 -13.36 2.00
N TYR A 687 -43.21 -13.47 3.15
CA TYR A 687 -43.86 -13.81 4.42
C TYR A 687 -44.83 -12.71 4.86
N ALA A 688 -44.46 -11.43 4.72
CA ALA A 688 -45.32 -10.29 5.03
C ALA A 688 -46.50 -10.12 4.04
N ALA A 689 -46.33 -10.56 2.78
CA ALA A 689 -47.36 -10.50 1.75
C ALA A 689 -47.35 -11.77 0.87
N PRO A 690 -47.95 -12.89 1.30
CA PRO A 690 -47.85 -14.20 0.61
C PRO A 690 -48.24 -14.19 -0.87
N ALA A 691 -49.18 -13.35 -1.29
CA ALA A 691 -49.56 -13.19 -2.69
C ALA A 691 -48.46 -12.60 -3.59
N SER A 692 -47.40 -12.02 -3.02
CA SER A 692 -46.21 -11.56 -3.74
C SER A 692 -45.17 -12.67 -4.01
N ASN A 693 -45.37 -13.87 -3.46
CA ASN A 693 -44.46 -14.99 -3.65
C ASN A 693 -44.61 -15.63 -5.04
N GLN A 694 -43.90 -15.03 -6.00
CA GLN A 694 -43.77 -15.56 -7.35
C GLN A 694 -42.45 -16.33 -7.56
N GLY A 695 -41.60 -16.47 -6.53
CA GLY A 695 -40.32 -17.16 -6.63
C GLY A 695 -39.22 -16.37 -7.35
N LEU A 696 -38.23 -17.09 -7.86
CA LEU A 696 -36.96 -16.55 -8.38
C LEU A 696 -36.66 -17.02 -9.80
N LEU A 697 -35.98 -16.14 -10.54
CA LEU A 697 -35.21 -16.46 -11.74
C LEU A 697 -33.72 -16.57 -11.38
N LEU A 698 -33.06 -17.61 -11.88
CA LEU A 698 -31.63 -17.88 -11.78
C LEU A 698 -30.99 -17.62 -13.16
N HIS A 699 -30.19 -16.57 -13.28
CA HIS A 699 -29.62 -16.11 -14.55
C HIS A 699 -28.08 -15.99 -14.47
N VAL A 700 -27.34 -16.54 -15.44
CA VAL A 700 -25.86 -16.51 -15.44
C VAL A 700 -25.36 -15.15 -15.94
N ALA A 701 -24.53 -14.48 -15.14
CA ALA A 701 -24.25 -13.05 -15.27
C ALA A 701 -23.31 -12.63 -16.43
N SER A 702 -22.52 -13.55 -17.00
CA SER A 702 -21.46 -13.23 -17.98
C SER A 702 -21.63 -14.03 -19.27
N ALA A 703 -21.52 -13.36 -20.42
CA ALA A 703 -21.58 -13.98 -21.74
C ALA A 703 -20.21 -14.52 -22.24
N SER A 704 -19.13 -14.34 -21.48
CA SER A 704 -17.74 -14.54 -21.94
C SER A 704 -17.30 -16.01 -22.11
N TYR A 705 -18.20 -16.98 -21.89
CA TYR A 705 -17.92 -18.40 -22.06
C TYR A 705 -19.14 -19.19 -22.55
N SER A 706 -18.90 -20.22 -23.35
CA SER A 706 -19.94 -21.07 -23.96
C SER A 706 -20.27 -22.34 -23.15
N GLY A 707 -19.86 -22.40 -21.88
CA GLY A 707 -20.16 -23.51 -20.94
C GLY A 707 -21.40 -23.24 -20.07
N GLY A 708 -22.04 -24.30 -19.58
CA GLY A 708 -23.14 -24.24 -18.61
C GLY A 708 -22.93 -25.28 -17.50
N ARG A 709 -23.80 -25.30 -16.48
CA ARG A 709 -23.79 -26.29 -15.39
C ARG A 709 -25.19 -26.74 -15.01
N THR A 710 -25.31 -27.93 -14.45
CA THR A 710 -26.58 -28.49 -13.95
C THR A 710 -26.64 -28.45 -12.43
N ALA A 711 -27.74 -27.92 -11.90
CA ALA A 711 -28.10 -28.00 -10.49
C ALA A 711 -29.19 -29.08 -10.30
N HIS A 712 -29.27 -29.65 -9.10
CA HIS A 712 -30.33 -30.61 -8.77
C HIS A 712 -31.69 -29.91 -8.62
N SER A 713 -32.76 -30.55 -9.07
CA SER A 713 -34.13 -30.05 -8.94
C SER A 713 -34.85 -30.66 -7.73
N SER A 714 -36.07 -30.20 -7.46
CA SER A 714 -36.97 -30.74 -6.45
C SER A 714 -37.39 -32.20 -6.73
N GLN A 715 -37.27 -32.67 -7.98
CA GLN A 715 -37.57 -34.06 -8.36
C GLN A 715 -36.34 -34.99 -8.23
N HIS A 716 -35.14 -34.49 -7.90
CA HIS A 716 -33.92 -35.30 -7.79
C HIS A 716 -34.07 -36.52 -6.84
N ALA A 717 -33.46 -37.66 -7.17
CA ALA A 717 -33.74 -38.93 -6.47
C ALA A 717 -33.23 -38.96 -5.03
N ASP A 718 -32.02 -38.47 -4.79
CA ASP A 718 -31.54 -38.18 -3.43
C ASP A 718 -32.13 -36.85 -2.94
N ILE A 719 -32.79 -36.90 -1.78
CA ILE A 719 -33.39 -35.73 -1.14
C ILE A 719 -32.30 -34.78 -0.64
N SER A 720 -31.19 -35.26 -0.08
CA SER A 720 -30.21 -34.41 0.61
C SER A 720 -29.55 -33.35 -0.28
N THR A 721 -29.48 -33.59 -1.58
CA THR A 721 -28.96 -32.65 -2.59
C THR A 721 -30.04 -31.79 -3.28
N ARG A 722 -31.34 -31.98 -3.00
CA ARG A 722 -32.42 -31.13 -3.53
C ARG A 722 -32.31 -29.67 -3.06
N PRO A 723 -32.81 -28.69 -3.85
CA PRO A 723 -32.89 -27.30 -3.45
C PRO A 723 -33.53 -27.10 -2.08
N LEU A 724 -32.82 -26.35 -1.23
CA LEU A 724 -33.19 -26.08 0.16
C LEU A 724 -33.26 -24.57 0.37
N LEU A 725 -34.38 -24.08 0.90
CA LEU A 725 -34.45 -22.77 1.53
C LEU A 725 -34.30 -22.94 3.05
N SER A 726 -33.14 -22.58 3.59
CA SER A 726 -32.80 -22.70 5.01
C SER A 726 -33.17 -21.41 5.74
N ILE A 727 -34.29 -21.41 6.46
CA ILE A 727 -34.75 -20.24 7.21
C ILE A 727 -34.26 -20.33 8.66
N ILE A 728 -33.90 -19.19 9.24
CA ILE A 728 -33.62 -19.06 10.68
C ILE A 728 -34.51 -17.95 11.22
N TYR A 729 -35.25 -18.21 12.30
CA TYR A 729 -36.15 -17.22 12.89
C TYR A 729 -36.15 -17.23 14.43
N LYS A 730 -36.65 -16.16 15.05
CA LYS A 730 -37.05 -16.12 16.46
C LYS A 730 -38.57 -15.88 16.56
N PRO A 731 -39.30 -16.57 17.46
CA PRO A 731 -40.68 -16.20 17.78
C PRO A 731 -40.73 -14.79 18.38
N ILE A 732 -41.66 -13.96 17.90
CA ILE A 732 -41.97 -12.66 18.50
C ILE A 732 -43.06 -12.90 19.55
N PRO A 733 -42.91 -12.45 20.81
CA PRO A 733 -43.98 -12.52 21.79
C PRO A 733 -45.20 -11.74 21.29
N ALA A 734 -46.37 -12.40 21.27
CA ALA A 734 -47.62 -11.75 20.88
C ALA A 734 -47.86 -10.49 21.74
N THR A 735 -47.89 -9.32 21.11
CA THR A 735 -48.21 -8.07 21.81
C THR A 735 -49.59 -8.22 22.46
N PRO A 736 -49.70 -8.09 23.81
CA PRO A 736 -50.96 -8.32 24.49
C PRO A 736 -51.99 -7.28 24.02
N THR A 737 -53.03 -7.76 23.32
CA THR A 737 -54.17 -6.94 22.90
C THR A 737 -54.69 -6.17 24.11
N PRO A 738 -54.81 -4.83 24.05
CA PRO A 738 -55.16 -4.04 25.22
C PRO A 738 -56.57 -4.39 25.72
N THR A 739 -56.64 -5.14 26.82
CA THR A 739 -57.89 -5.40 27.54
C THR A 739 -58.57 -4.06 27.86
N PRO A 740 -59.85 -3.85 27.52
CA PRO A 740 -60.52 -2.59 27.76
C PRO A 740 -60.51 -2.26 29.26
N SER A 741 -59.80 -1.17 29.61
CA SER A 741 -59.54 -0.81 31.00
C SER A 741 -60.83 -0.32 31.69
N PRO A 742 -61.25 -0.92 32.81
CA PRO A 742 -62.37 -0.41 33.58
C PRO A 742 -62.02 0.93 34.23
N THR A 743 -62.96 1.88 34.18
CA THR A 743 -62.78 3.27 34.61
C THR A 743 -62.26 3.37 36.06
N PRO A 744 -61.20 4.16 36.34
CA PRO A 744 -60.62 4.24 37.67
C PRO A 744 -61.57 4.89 38.68
N THR A 745 -61.71 4.25 39.84
CA THR A 745 -62.35 4.82 41.04
C THR A 745 -61.27 5.51 41.89
N PRO A 746 -61.52 6.71 42.46
CA PRO A 746 -60.51 7.42 43.25
C PRO A 746 -60.24 6.76 44.60
N THR A 747 -58.97 6.38 44.83
CA THR A 747 -58.47 5.84 46.10
C THR A 747 -57.91 6.98 46.98
N PRO A 748 -58.20 7.02 48.29
CA PRO A 748 -57.75 8.11 49.16
C PRO A 748 -56.23 8.11 49.43
N THR A 749 -55.70 9.30 49.67
CA THR A 749 -54.28 9.57 49.97
C THR A 749 -53.85 9.04 51.35
N LEU A 750 -52.62 8.54 51.46
CA LEU A 750 -51.96 8.25 52.74
C LEU A 750 -50.58 8.93 52.85
N THR A 751 -50.18 9.16 54.10
CA THR A 751 -49.10 10.04 54.58
C THR A 751 -47.70 9.41 54.43
N PRO A 752 -46.62 10.18 54.16
CA PRO A 752 -45.29 9.64 53.89
C PRO A 752 -44.58 9.04 55.11
N THR A 753 -43.59 8.17 54.88
CA THR A 753 -42.71 7.59 55.94
C THR A 753 -41.27 7.37 55.42
N ALA A 754 -40.31 7.74 56.29
CA ALA A 754 -38.86 7.43 56.35
C ALA A 754 -38.06 7.02 55.08
N THR A 755 -37.01 7.79 54.81
CA THR A 755 -35.91 7.48 53.87
C THR A 755 -34.93 6.43 54.45
N PRO A 756 -34.49 5.41 53.67
CA PRO A 756 -33.34 4.58 54.01
C PRO A 756 -31.99 5.19 53.56
N THR A 757 -30.95 4.96 54.36
CA THR A 757 -29.58 5.45 54.17
C THR A 757 -28.85 4.78 52.97
N PRO A 758 -27.98 5.48 52.23
CA PRO A 758 -27.17 4.86 51.17
C PRO A 758 -26.16 3.82 51.69
N THR A 759 -26.08 2.68 51.02
CA THR A 759 -25.08 1.62 51.25
C THR A 759 -23.83 1.86 50.42
N LEU A 760 -22.65 1.56 50.97
CA LEU A 760 -21.35 1.78 50.30
C LEU A 760 -21.11 0.77 49.16
N THR A 761 -20.63 1.28 48.03
CA THR A 761 -20.19 0.49 46.87
C THR A 761 -18.92 -0.31 47.18
N PRO A 762 -18.82 -1.60 46.81
CA PRO A 762 -17.56 -2.35 46.94
C PRO A 762 -16.51 -1.84 45.93
N THR A 763 -15.27 -1.65 46.41
CA THR A 763 -14.12 -1.27 45.59
C THR A 763 -13.78 -2.37 44.58
N PRO A 764 -13.51 -2.07 43.30
CA PRO A 764 -13.10 -3.08 42.33
C PRO A 764 -11.70 -3.64 42.65
N THR A 765 -11.58 -4.96 42.68
CA THR A 765 -10.29 -5.67 42.69
C THR A 765 -9.54 -5.36 41.38
N PRO A 766 -8.22 -5.10 41.41
CA PRO A 766 -7.45 -4.89 40.19
C PRO A 766 -7.44 -6.15 39.31
N THR A 767 -7.96 -6.00 38.09
CA THR A 767 -7.77 -6.95 36.98
C THR A 767 -6.27 -7.12 36.71
N PRO A 768 -5.77 -8.32 36.37
CA PRO A 768 -4.41 -8.47 35.89
C PRO A 768 -4.19 -7.60 34.64
N THR A 769 -3.18 -6.75 34.67
CA THR A 769 -2.77 -5.93 33.53
C THR A 769 -2.43 -6.84 32.34
N PRO A 770 -2.92 -6.59 31.12
CA PRO A 770 -2.49 -7.34 29.96
C PRO A 770 -0.97 -7.21 29.79
N THR A 771 -0.30 -8.33 29.51
CA THR A 771 1.13 -8.32 29.20
C THR A 771 1.33 -7.44 27.96
N PRO A 772 2.13 -6.35 28.04
CA PRO A 772 2.29 -5.46 26.90
C PRO A 772 2.99 -6.21 25.76
N GLU A 773 2.49 -6.03 24.54
CA GLU A 773 3.15 -6.50 23.35
C GLU A 773 4.47 -5.75 23.16
N VAL A 774 5.55 -6.50 22.94
CA VAL A 774 6.92 -6.00 22.88
C VAL A 774 7.68 -6.58 21.69
N GLY A 775 8.72 -5.86 21.27
CA GLY A 775 9.73 -6.34 20.34
C GLY A 775 11.16 -6.05 20.83
N SER A 776 12.12 -6.22 19.94
CA SER A 776 13.55 -5.97 20.18
C SER A 776 14.25 -5.30 18.99
N ILE A 777 15.39 -4.67 19.30
CA ILE A 777 16.34 -4.07 18.36
C ILE A 777 17.72 -4.66 18.70
N SER A 778 18.50 -5.09 17.73
CA SER A 778 19.88 -5.54 17.95
C SER A 778 20.78 -5.26 16.74
N GLY A 779 22.07 -5.57 16.84
CA GLY A 779 22.97 -5.61 15.68
C GLY A 779 24.41 -5.27 16.06
N VAL A 780 25.23 -4.88 15.08
CA VAL A 780 26.69 -4.71 15.25
C VAL A 780 27.24 -3.42 14.65
N VAL A 781 28.22 -2.81 15.33
CA VAL A 781 29.06 -1.75 14.78
C VAL A 781 30.37 -2.35 14.29
N TYR A 782 30.87 -1.93 13.12
CA TYR A 782 32.02 -2.50 12.45
C TYR A 782 32.78 -1.46 11.60
N GLU A 783 33.99 -1.82 11.17
CA GLU A 783 34.84 -0.98 10.31
C GLU A 783 34.54 -1.24 8.83
N ASP A 784 33.77 -0.33 8.19
CA ASP A 784 33.49 -0.35 6.75
C ASP A 784 34.76 -0.01 5.96
N SER A 785 35.55 -1.03 5.69
CA SER A 785 36.87 -0.88 5.07
C SER A 785 36.77 -0.72 3.55
N ASN A 786 35.63 -1.11 2.98
CA ASN A 786 35.45 -1.24 1.54
C ASN A 786 34.45 -0.23 0.93
N GLY A 787 33.40 0.16 1.67
CA GLY A 787 32.37 1.12 1.24
C GLY A 787 31.03 0.56 0.80
N ASP A 788 30.77 -0.74 0.99
CA ASP A 788 29.50 -1.37 0.64
C ASP A 788 28.45 -1.36 1.77
N LEU A 789 28.79 -0.82 2.95
CA LEU A 789 27.92 -0.75 4.14
C LEU A 789 27.32 -2.12 4.54
N THR A 790 28.00 -3.21 4.20
CA THR A 790 27.57 -4.59 4.45
C THR A 790 28.66 -5.32 5.24
N HIS A 791 28.47 -5.53 6.55
CA HIS A 791 29.52 -6.11 7.39
C HIS A 791 30.05 -7.45 6.85
N GLN A 792 31.35 -7.47 6.51
CA GLN A 792 32.05 -8.65 6.03
C GLN A 792 32.94 -9.24 7.16
N PRO A 793 32.41 -10.09 8.08
CA PRO A 793 33.12 -10.50 9.31
C PRO A 793 34.41 -11.31 9.10
N GLU A 794 34.74 -11.72 7.87
CA GLU A 794 36.02 -12.35 7.54
C GLU A 794 37.16 -11.33 7.31
N VAL A 795 36.84 -10.06 7.05
CA VAL A 795 37.80 -9.00 6.70
C VAL A 795 37.58 -7.67 7.43
N GLU A 796 36.40 -7.43 7.99
CA GLU A 796 36.03 -6.19 8.68
C GLU A 796 35.85 -6.41 10.20
N PRO A 797 36.68 -5.79 11.05
CA PRO A 797 36.59 -5.93 12.50
C PRO A 797 35.35 -5.22 13.06
N THR A 798 34.83 -5.76 14.17
CA THR A 798 33.75 -5.11 14.94
C THR A 798 34.29 -4.06 15.91
N LEU A 799 33.53 -2.99 16.13
CA LEU A 799 33.98 -1.78 16.84
C LEU A 799 33.34 -1.63 18.22
N ALA A 800 34.20 -1.53 19.24
CA ALA A 800 33.83 -1.30 20.63
C ALA A 800 33.71 0.19 20.97
N GLY A 801 32.85 0.52 21.94
CA GLY A 801 32.70 1.88 22.47
C GLY A 801 31.86 2.84 21.63
N ALA A 802 31.26 2.37 20.53
CA ALA A 802 30.22 3.10 19.80
C ALA A 802 28.96 3.19 20.65
N VAL A 803 28.25 4.32 20.64
CA VAL A 803 27.12 4.56 21.54
C VAL A 803 25.80 4.56 20.78
N VAL A 804 24.96 3.56 21.07
CA VAL A 804 23.62 3.41 20.47
C VAL A 804 22.55 3.80 21.50
N GLN A 805 21.57 4.60 21.07
CA GLN A 805 20.51 5.17 21.90
C GLN A 805 19.13 4.87 21.31
N VAL A 806 18.17 4.49 22.14
CA VAL A 806 16.76 4.31 21.77
C VAL A 806 15.93 5.42 22.40
N TRP A 807 15.29 6.22 21.56
CA TRP A 807 14.43 7.35 21.93
C TRP A 807 12.97 7.10 21.55
N ARG A 808 12.03 7.71 22.27
CA ARG A 808 10.60 7.78 21.95
C ARG A 808 10.05 9.13 22.39
N ASN A 809 9.29 9.82 21.55
CA ASN A 809 8.72 11.15 21.84
C ASN A 809 9.76 12.14 22.43
N ASN A 810 10.93 12.26 21.77
CA ASN A 810 12.10 13.04 22.22
C ASN A 810 12.62 12.72 23.64
N THR A 811 12.25 11.58 24.22
CA THR A 811 12.74 11.08 25.50
C THR A 811 13.67 9.89 25.26
N LEU A 812 14.89 9.93 25.82
CA LEU A 812 15.82 8.79 25.82
C LEU A 812 15.28 7.69 26.73
N LEU A 813 15.07 6.49 26.19
CA LEU A 813 14.56 5.33 26.93
C LEU A 813 15.67 4.35 27.32
N ALA A 814 16.63 4.11 26.43
CA ALA A 814 17.76 3.23 26.68
C ALA A 814 19.00 3.69 25.91
N GLN A 815 20.19 3.34 26.42
CA GLN A 815 21.47 3.57 25.76
C GLN A 815 22.41 2.42 26.07
N GLN A 816 23.19 1.98 25.09
CA GLN A 816 24.22 0.96 25.22
C GLN A 816 25.49 1.41 24.49
N ALA A 817 26.66 1.13 25.08
CA ALA A 817 27.93 1.20 24.37
C ALA A 817 28.30 -0.21 23.88
N THR A 818 28.81 -0.34 22.64
CA THR A 818 29.17 -1.63 22.06
C THR A 818 30.34 -2.29 22.79
N ALA A 819 30.26 -3.61 22.95
CA ALA A 819 31.33 -4.42 23.53
C ALA A 819 32.47 -4.67 22.52
N ALA A 820 33.49 -5.45 22.93
CA ALA A 820 34.59 -5.90 22.07
C ALA A 820 34.13 -6.69 20.82
N GLU A 821 32.88 -7.15 20.80
CA GLU A 821 32.24 -7.87 19.70
C GLU A 821 31.42 -6.94 18.78
N GLY A 822 31.42 -5.62 19.03
CA GLY A 822 30.62 -4.61 18.31
C GLY A 822 29.11 -4.66 18.55
N ARG A 823 28.61 -5.67 19.27
CA ARG A 823 27.18 -5.95 19.39
C ARG A 823 26.44 -5.02 20.37
N PHE A 824 25.19 -4.71 20.05
CA PHE A 824 24.20 -4.09 20.94
C PHE A 824 22.84 -4.82 20.85
N GLU A 825 22.01 -4.71 21.90
CA GLU A 825 20.69 -5.35 21.98
C GLU A 825 19.77 -4.64 23.00
N PHE A 826 18.57 -4.27 22.57
CA PHE A 826 17.49 -3.69 23.38
C PHE A 826 16.24 -4.57 23.25
N THR A 827 15.69 -5.05 24.37
CA THR A 827 14.52 -5.93 24.42
C THR A 827 13.40 -5.34 25.28
N GLY A 828 12.18 -5.86 25.14
CA GLY A 828 11.02 -5.39 25.92
C GLY A 828 10.49 -4.03 25.48
N LEU A 829 10.78 -3.61 24.25
CA LEU A 829 10.31 -2.34 23.70
C LEU A 829 8.83 -2.47 23.32
N ALA A 830 7.95 -1.77 24.03
CA ALA A 830 6.51 -1.80 23.77
C ALA A 830 6.17 -1.24 22.38
N VAL A 831 5.14 -1.79 21.73
CA VAL A 831 4.69 -1.40 20.37
C VAL A 831 4.62 0.13 20.15
N GLY A 832 5.03 0.59 18.97
CA GLY A 832 4.98 1.99 18.52
C GLY A 832 6.29 2.51 17.91
N SER A 833 6.34 3.82 17.63
CA SER A 833 7.50 4.47 16.99
C SER A 833 8.64 4.79 17.96
N TYR A 834 9.87 4.68 17.45
CA TYR A 834 11.12 5.00 18.13
C TYR A 834 12.08 5.70 17.18
N THR A 835 13.11 6.34 17.75
CA THR A 835 14.30 6.79 17.01
C THR A 835 15.53 6.09 17.59
N LEU A 836 16.24 5.32 16.76
CA LEU A 836 17.56 4.81 17.06
C LEU A 836 18.59 5.87 16.66
N ILE A 837 19.48 6.26 17.57
CA ILE A 837 20.58 7.18 17.30
C ILE A 837 21.90 6.49 17.63
N GLU A 838 22.82 6.45 16.67
CA GLU A 838 24.18 5.93 16.89
C GLU A 838 25.23 7.07 16.84
N GLN A 839 26.29 6.90 17.63
CA GLN A 839 27.42 7.81 17.75
C GLN A 839 28.73 7.02 17.66
N ALA A 840 29.54 7.35 16.65
CA ALA A 840 30.79 6.66 16.31
C ALA A 840 31.79 6.60 17.48
N PRO A 841 32.61 5.54 17.57
CA PRO A 841 33.63 5.42 18.60
C PRO A 841 34.81 6.39 18.34
N PRO A 842 35.51 6.87 19.40
CA PRO A 842 36.62 7.80 19.24
C PRO A 842 37.74 7.24 18.34
N GLY A 843 38.07 7.98 17.28
CA GLY A 843 39.06 7.57 16.27
C GLY A 843 38.45 7.25 14.90
N TYR A 844 37.13 7.16 14.80
CA TYR A 844 36.37 6.97 13.55
C TYR A 844 35.67 8.28 13.16
N ASP A 845 35.30 8.42 11.88
CA ASP A 845 34.93 9.70 11.29
C ASP A 845 33.56 10.25 11.78
N PRO A 846 33.53 11.38 12.52
CA PRO A 846 32.29 12.01 12.98
C PRO A 846 31.62 12.88 11.89
N ALA A 847 32.14 12.93 10.66
CA ALA A 847 31.53 13.64 9.54
C ALA A 847 30.44 12.82 8.82
N GLN A 848 30.35 11.51 9.07
CA GLN A 848 29.10 10.77 8.86
C GLN A 848 28.03 11.40 9.76
N PRO A 849 26.84 11.79 9.24
CA PRO A 849 25.79 12.33 10.09
C PRO A 849 25.37 11.28 11.11
N THR A 850 25.29 11.65 12.39
CA THR A 850 24.87 10.74 13.49
C THR A 850 23.66 9.94 13.02
N HIS A 851 23.78 8.61 12.96
CA HIS A 851 22.80 7.81 12.24
C HIS A 851 21.47 7.80 13.01
N ARG A 852 20.42 8.45 12.47
CA ARG A 852 19.10 8.62 13.11
C ARG A 852 18.03 7.85 12.35
N TYR A 853 17.71 6.64 12.79
CA TYR A 853 16.68 5.80 12.18
C TYR A 853 15.35 5.95 12.92
N ALA A 854 14.32 6.47 12.27
CA ALA A 854 12.95 6.29 12.73
C ALA A 854 12.50 4.87 12.39
N LEU A 855 11.95 4.15 13.37
CA LEU A 855 11.54 2.76 13.26
C LEU A 855 10.25 2.51 14.06
N VAL A 856 9.49 1.50 13.66
CA VAL A 856 8.25 1.09 14.36
C VAL A 856 8.42 -0.33 14.87
N ILE A 857 8.26 -0.51 16.18
CA ILE A 857 8.20 -1.83 16.81
C ILE A 857 6.76 -2.33 16.75
N THR A 858 6.56 -3.51 16.19
CA THR A 858 5.27 -4.24 16.20
C THR A 858 5.35 -5.45 17.14
N ALA A 859 4.21 -6.08 17.43
CA ALA A 859 4.13 -7.19 18.38
C ALA A 859 5.05 -8.34 17.95
N GLY A 860 6.00 -8.74 18.80
CA GLY A 860 6.94 -9.82 18.52
C GLY A 860 8.02 -9.51 17.47
N SER A 861 8.13 -8.28 16.98
CA SER A 861 9.17 -7.92 16.00
C SER A 861 10.57 -7.94 16.61
N ALA A 862 11.53 -8.54 15.92
CA ALA A 862 12.95 -8.46 16.23
C ALA A 862 13.67 -7.80 15.05
N LEU A 863 14.19 -6.59 15.25
CA LEU A 863 14.85 -5.80 14.20
C LEU A 863 16.38 -5.84 14.36
N THR A 864 17.09 -5.84 13.24
CA THR A 864 18.56 -5.84 13.21
C THR A 864 19.06 -4.61 12.44
N PHE A 865 19.98 -3.85 13.04
CA PHE A 865 20.61 -2.66 12.47
C PHE A 865 22.13 -2.75 12.67
N SER A 866 22.91 -2.56 11.61
CA SER A 866 24.37 -2.59 11.70
C SER A 866 24.97 -1.29 11.15
N PHE A 867 26.06 -0.82 11.75
CA PHE A 867 26.63 0.51 11.49
C PHE A 867 28.10 0.38 11.10
N GLY A 868 28.42 0.72 9.85
CA GLY A 868 29.79 0.72 9.32
C GLY A 868 30.45 2.08 9.47
N HIS A 869 31.66 2.12 10.01
CA HIS A 869 32.45 3.34 10.20
C HIS A 869 33.83 3.24 9.57
N ARG A 870 34.42 4.40 9.22
CA ARG A 870 35.79 4.48 8.69
C ARG A 870 36.75 5.13 9.69
N PRO A 871 37.99 4.64 9.81
CA PRO A 871 38.99 5.22 10.71
C PRO A 871 39.43 6.60 10.21
N LEU A 872 39.65 7.53 11.14
CA LEU A 872 40.23 8.84 10.82
C LEU A 872 41.69 8.69 10.38
N PRO A 873 42.14 9.45 9.37
CA PRO A 873 43.53 9.41 8.93
C PRO A 873 44.47 9.88 10.05
N THR A 874 45.24 8.94 10.60
CA THR A 874 46.21 9.23 11.67
C THR A 874 47.29 10.18 11.15
N PRO A 875 47.53 11.34 11.80
CA PRO A 875 48.52 12.30 11.32
C PRO A 875 49.93 11.69 11.37
N THR A 876 50.56 11.55 10.21
CA THR A 876 51.94 11.06 10.10
C THR A 876 52.88 11.96 10.89
N PRO A 877 53.70 11.42 11.82
CA PRO A 877 54.57 12.25 12.64
C PRO A 877 55.61 12.96 11.76
N THR A 878 55.60 14.29 11.77
CA THR A 878 56.57 15.11 11.03
C THR A 878 58.00 14.78 11.48
N PRO A 879 58.92 14.42 10.57
CA PRO A 879 60.29 14.10 10.95
C PRO A 879 60.98 15.33 11.54
N THR A 880 61.49 15.20 12.77
CA THR A 880 62.32 16.23 13.41
C THR A 880 63.58 16.45 12.55
N PRO A 881 63.97 17.71 12.24
CA PRO A 881 65.10 17.97 11.35
C PRO A 881 66.43 17.50 11.97
N THR A 882 66.98 16.42 11.42
CA THR A 882 68.28 15.87 11.84
C THR A 882 69.42 16.86 11.55
N THR A 883 70.26 17.11 12.56
CA THR A 883 71.42 18.02 12.44
C THR A 883 72.46 17.52 11.44
N THR A 884 73.02 18.44 10.66
CA THR A 884 74.07 18.16 9.65
C THR A 884 75.31 17.48 10.26
N PRO A 885 75.80 16.36 9.71
CA PRO A 885 76.98 15.68 10.23
C PRO A 885 78.28 16.42 9.87
N THR A 886 79.23 16.43 10.80
CA THR A 886 80.62 16.87 10.58
C THR A 886 81.49 15.68 10.16
N PRO A 887 82.37 15.77 9.16
CA PRO A 887 83.14 14.63 8.66
C PRO A 887 84.49 14.44 9.37
N THR A 888 84.77 13.25 9.91
CA THR A 888 86.14 12.82 10.30
C THR A 888 86.31 11.28 10.32
N ASP A 889 87.20 10.79 9.46
CA ASP A 889 88.10 9.60 9.50
C ASP A 889 87.70 8.22 10.09
N THR A 890 87.64 7.24 9.17
CA THR A 890 88.41 5.96 9.09
C THR A 890 88.73 5.13 10.35
N PRO A 891 88.27 3.86 10.37
CA PRO A 891 89.15 2.68 10.58
C PRO A 891 88.94 1.61 9.48
N THR A 892 89.95 0.97 8.86
CA THR A 892 90.97 0.01 9.35
C THR A 892 90.45 -1.45 9.49
N PHE A 893 91.12 -2.41 8.82
CA PHE A 893 90.79 -3.85 8.74
C PHE A 893 91.29 -4.68 9.96
N THR A 894 90.75 -5.89 10.20
CA THR A 894 91.34 -7.27 9.97
C THR A 894 90.36 -8.36 10.56
N PRO A 895 90.66 -9.66 10.83
CA PRO A 895 89.92 -10.78 10.17
C PRO A 895 89.07 -11.74 11.05
N SER A 896 88.40 -12.69 10.37
CA SER A 896 87.61 -13.84 10.89
C SER A 896 88.47 -14.99 11.47
N PRO A 897 87.90 -15.99 12.20
CA PRO A 897 87.63 -17.31 11.58
C PRO A 897 86.47 -18.18 12.16
N THR A 898 85.93 -19.13 11.36
CA THR A 898 85.32 -20.48 11.65
C THR A 898 84.32 -20.70 12.83
N GLY A 899 83.33 -21.61 12.80
CA GLY A 899 82.93 -22.70 11.87
C GLY A 899 82.12 -23.83 12.61
N THR A 900 81.52 -24.89 12.04
CA THR A 900 81.39 -25.32 10.62
C THR A 900 80.03 -26.02 10.25
N PRO A 901 79.69 -27.32 10.51
CA PRO A 901 78.54 -28.03 9.87
C PRO A 901 77.57 -28.74 10.89
N THR A 902 76.65 -29.71 10.64
CA THR A 902 76.30 -30.67 9.53
C THR A 902 74.90 -31.29 9.79
N PRO A 903 74.23 -32.04 8.86
CA PRO A 903 73.97 -31.90 7.41
C PRO A 903 72.44 -31.57 7.19
N THR A 904 71.59 -31.99 6.22
CA THR A 904 71.61 -32.92 5.06
C THR A 904 70.53 -32.56 3.99
N ALA A 905 70.53 -33.30 2.88
CA ALA A 905 69.60 -33.42 1.73
C ALA A 905 68.08 -33.61 2.00
N THR A 906 67.14 -33.54 1.03
CA THR A 906 67.04 -32.93 -0.34
C THR A 906 65.59 -33.15 -0.84
N ALA A 907 64.99 -32.23 -1.62
CA ALA A 907 63.75 -32.49 -2.37
C ALA A 907 63.65 -31.70 -3.69
N THR A 908 63.14 -32.32 -4.76
CA THR A 908 62.91 -31.69 -6.08
C THR A 908 61.74 -32.38 -6.82
N THR A 909 61.10 -31.64 -7.75
CA THR A 909 60.19 -32.07 -8.84
C THR A 909 58.80 -32.69 -8.52
N THR A 910 57.76 -31.95 -8.91
CA THR A 910 56.40 -32.32 -9.41
C THR A 910 56.47 -33.33 -10.58
N PRO A 911 55.38 -34.04 -11.05
CA PRO A 911 53.93 -33.75 -10.93
C PRO A 911 52.88 -34.93 -10.77
N THR A 912 51.60 -34.56 -10.54
CA THR A 912 50.27 -35.04 -11.08
C THR A 912 50.08 -36.46 -11.70
N PRO A 913 48.92 -37.21 -11.62
CA PRO A 913 47.63 -37.09 -10.86
C PRO A 913 47.04 -38.39 -10.16
N THR A 914 45.94 -38.22 -9.39
CA THR A 914 44.70 -39.05 -9.18
C THR A 914 44.68 -40.59 -9.40
N PRO A 915 44.28 -41.43 -8.40
CA PRO A 915 42.89 -41.97 -8.35
C PRO A 915 42.25 -42.16 -6.93
N THR A 916 41.07 -42.82 -6.86
CA THR A 916 39.97 -42.60 -5.88
C THR A 916 39.77 -43.76 -4.82
N PRO A 917 38.65 -43.86 -4.04
CA PRO A 917 38.58 -43.71 -2.57
C PRO A 917 38.40 -45.03 -1.75
N PRO A 918 38.07 -44.96 -0.43
CA PRO A 918 36.73 -45.46 -0.02
C PRO A 918 36.01 -44.75 1.17
N VAL A 919 34.69 -44.59 1.00
CA VAL A 919 33.57 -44.79 1.97
C VAL A 919 33.51 -44.05 3.33
N PHE A 920 32.38 -43.33 3.53
CA PHE A 920 31.67 -43.15 4.82
C PHE A 920 30.23 -43.70 4.69
N PRO A 921 29.55 -44.10 5.79
CA PRO A 921 28.22 -44.74 5.72
C PRO A 921 27.05 -43.74 5.53
N LEU A 922 25.98 -44.21 4.85
CA LEU A 922 24.71 -43.50 4.65
C LEU A 922 23.73 -43.73 5.81
N TYR A 923 22.72 -42.85 5.95
CA TYR A 923 21.26 -43.12 5.78
C TYR A 923 20.47 -41.88 6.25
N LEU A 924 19.36 -41.41 5.65
CA LEU A 924 18.87 -41.40 4.25
C LEU A 924 17.68 -40.40 4.17
N PRO A 925 17.59 -39.48 3.19
CA PRO A 925 16.40 -38.65 2.99
C PRO A 925 15.35 -39.37 2.13
N LEU A 926 14.07 -39.08 2.36
CA LEU A 926 12.94 -39.52 1.52
C LEU A 926 12.12 -38.30 1.07
N LEU A 927 11.45 -38.41 -0.08
CA LEU A 927 11.02 -37.27 -0.89
C LEU A 927 9.74 -37.62 -1.67
N TRP A 928 8.92 -36.62 -1.97
CA TRP A 928 7.65 -36.66 -2.73
C TRP A 928 6.48 -37.46 -2.11
N GLN A 929 5.45 -36.72 -1.66
CA GLN A 929 4.29 -36.45 -2.51
C GLN A 929 3.94 -34.95 -2.44
#